data_AF-A0A256Z376-F1
#
_entry.id   AF-A0A256Z376-F1
#
_cell.length_a   1.000
_cell.length_b   1.000
_cell.length_c   1.000
_cell.angle_alpha   90.00
_cell.angle_beta   90.00
_cell.angle_gamma   90.00
#
_symmetry.space_group_name_H-M   'P 1'
#
loop_
_entity.id
_entity.type
_entity.pdbx_description
1 polymer ?
#
loop_
_entity_poly.entity_id
_entity_poly.type
_entity_poly.pdbx_seq_one_letter_code
_entity_poly.pdbx_strand_id
1 'polypeptide(L)'
;MRSGYVSIMAVILLFLVSFAGVLQDRTEGLPSRATVKTTYMVEMRDGVHLATDVHSPEEGGPRGSILVRTPYDRERSGLYAYFARQGWNGIAQDTRGRYDSEGTDDFPILWYAHVDGRDTVDWIANQSWSDGKVATYGGSALGVAQYRMAGMAPPNLTCQFITEAPPDMYHYSAYHGGEFMKMNLGELMIDSPYEERRAVYDNENFSLQFWGNLSLLDRWSLVNVPAIHAGGWFDPFCEGIIDGFMGYNYLGGPGARNRSKLVLGPWSHGDITYNRNYCDIDFPPGSDGGFTEDMFHDMLEQYMLNASNAFDDWPTVTYFLIGDADDPDAPGMEWKYSDVWPVPSNSTRLYFHQGGSLDPRSPLDDSVSISYLYDPSDPVPTIGGQNFGSNSGLKDQRPVENRNDVILFETPVLEEPLEVTGKITADLYVTSDRYDTDFTVKITDVYPDGRSILVTDGILRMRNRNGSDHWEFMEPGTTYRVTVDMFSTAYAWNAGHRIRVAVSSSNYPRFLANPNTRDGIYDNSGHLVANNTLFLDRSRPSSVILPVIGRYPNLPPIVVRIPDEESIEMDDMGELNLSVVVSDEDVGNLTYVWSVDSAEVSGVDAPFFLFHPSGDGDSVHSVNVSVIDADVPRKEVRVGWTVRVRNVHVPTEIVDVDPEGDVVLYEKENGSQIFRARFLDRDPYEDERTWSLDSVTVQQGGDEYLFRYDHSSSGKHVLEVESGDLYGSSRYRWNIEIIDVNRPPLISVLKGPMRDVSVNETDGGSLVWELDVTDPDGDAVEITWSLDGRMVGTGEGYAFLFDHDSAGTYRVTATASDGRGSSVFSVNVTVIDVNRAPRIVSGIPPEDIVSRDEEEDGSITFSVEVEDEDGDVIRISWFVDGVETASSESFTFEYGWNSSGSYAVSVVVSDGIDEVGRTWELHVIDVNRPPVIIDRSPSSSRMVVNDSMEFSVSAVDPDGDILVYTWRSNGAELSVNGGSFMLNRSLFGEMDSLILSVRVEDGRGGAASTSWNVEFVTDTPPVQSGNGTGSGEIPNEGKDEGGGAVFPIIAAVLTVLLIAAGLVFYIARRRKIGNTVEEGQESDDDISS
;
A
#
# COMPACT_ATOMS: atom_id res chain seq x y z
N MET A 1 9.34 -32.31 -7.85
CA MET A 1 8.48 -33.50 -7.59
C MET A 1 8.95 -34.44 -6.48
N ARG A 2 10.25 -34.74 -6.24
CA ARG A 2 10.66 -35.63 -5.11
C ARG A 2 11.25 -34.95 -3.86
N SER A 3 11.53 -33.64 -3.88
CA SER A 3 12.00 -32.88 -2.72
C SER A 3 10.85 -32.44 -1.79
N GLY A 4 9.81 -31.80 -2.33
CA GLY A 4 8.73 -31.18 -1.54
C GLY A 4 7.96 -32.13 -0.59
N TYR A 5 7.85 -33.41 -0.93
CA TYR A 5 7.19 -34.41 -0.06
C TYR A 5 7.84 -34.59 1.31
N VAL A 6 9.10 -34.22 1.50
CA VAL A 6 9.77 -34.29 2.80
C VAL A 6 9.37 -33.11 3.70
N SER A 7 9.27 -31.90 3.13
CA SER A 7 8.85 -30.70 3.87
C SER A 7 7.36 -30.72 4.25
N ILE A 8 6.49 -31.21 3.36
CA ILE A 8 5.04 -31.29 3.61
C ILE A 8 4.75 -32.19 4.83
N MET A 9 5.43 -33.34 4.95
CA MET A 9 5.36 -34.19 6.14
C MET A 9 5.86 -33.46 7.40
N ALA A 10 6.91 -32.64 7.30
CA ALA A 10 7.44 -31.91 8.44
C ALA A 10 6.48 -30.83 8.97
N VAL A 11 5.86 -30.03 8.09
CA VAL A 11 4.86 -29.01 8.49
C VAL A 11 3.64 -29.67 9.13
N ILE A 12 3.12 -30.75 8.52
CA ILE A 12 1.96 -31.47 9.08
C ILE A 12 2.32 -32.16 10.42
N LEU A 13 3.53 -32.72 10.58
CA LEU A 13 3.97 -33.24 11.88
C LEU A 13 4.18 -32.12 12.92
N LEU A 14 4.65 -30.93 12.54
CA LEU A 14 4.80 -29.80 13.45
C LEU A 14 3.43 -29.37 14.03
N PHE A 15 2.40 -29.27 13.20
CA PHE A 15 1.03 -29.04 13.69
C PHE A 15 0.51 -30.19 14.58
N LEU A 16 0.76 -31.45 14.22
CA LEU A 16 0.32 -32.62 14.99
C LEU A 16 1.01 -32.75 16.36
N VAL A 17 2.30 -32.40 16.47
CA VAL A 17 3.08 -32.55 17.72
C VAL A 17 2.86 -31.35 18.65
N SER A 18 2.70 -30.14 18.12
CA SER A 18 2.62 -28.90 18.93
C SER A 18 1.37 -28.79 19.81
N PHE A 19 0.25 -29.44 19.47
CA PHE A 19 -0.95 -29.45 20.34
C PHE A 19 -1.12 -30.73 21.17
N ALA A 20 -0.50 -31.84 20.77
CA ALA A 20 -0.59 -33.10 21.51
C ALA A 20 0.31 -33.14 22.76
N GLY A 21 1.49 -32.51 22.71
CA GLY A 21 2.50 -32.62 23.77
C GLY A 21 2.12 -31.98 25.11
N VAL A 22 1.72 -30.70 25.10
CA VAL A 22 1.53 -29.87 26.30
C VAL A 22 0.55 -30.45 27.33
N LEU A 23 -0.47 -31.20 26.89
CA LEU A 23 -1.48 -31.77 27.79
C LEU A 23 -1.13 -33.17 28.32
N GLN A 24 -0.14 -33.86 27.77
CA GLN A 24 0.20 -35.20 28.24
C GLN A 24 1.08 -35.15 29.50
N ASP A 25 2.08 -34.27 29.53
CA ASP A 25 3.08 -34.20 30.60
C ASP A 25 2.58 -33.48 31.88
N ARG A 26 1.65 -32.51 31.75
CA ARG A 26 1.06 -31.80 32.90
C ARG A 26 -0.19 -32.47 33.53
N THR A 27 -0.50 -33.72 33.16
CA THR A 27 -1.57 -34.49 33.84
C THR A 27 -1.11 -35.18 35.13
N GLU A 28 0.20 -35.27 35.41
CA GLU A 28 0.71 -35.83 36.65
C GLU A 28 0.59 -34.85 37.83
N GLY A 29 -0.58 -34.84 38.49
CA GLY A 29 -0.77 -34.22 39.82
C GLY A 29 -2.10 -33.52 40.04
N LEU A 30 -2.79 -33.09 38.98
CA LEU A 30 -4.13 -32.53 39.08
C LEU A 30 -5.16 -33.62 39.45
N PRO A 31 -6.12 -33.35 40.35
CA PRO A 31 -7.20 -34.29 40.62
C PRO A 31 -8.02 -34.49 39.34
N SER A 32 -8.23 -35.74 38.94
CA SER A 32 -8.92 -36.11 37.70
C SER A 32 -10.44 -35.88 37.82
N ARG A 33 -10.86 -34.61 37.81
CA ARG A 33 -12.26 -34.22 37.58
C ARG A 33 -12.72 -34.78 36.25
N ALA A 34 -13.81 -35.55 36.29
CA ALA A 34 -14.46 -36.06 35.10
C ALA A 34 -15.27 -34.94 34.43
N THR A 35 -15.51 -35.09 33.12
CA THR A 35 -16.02 -34.03 32.24
C THR A 35 -16.98 -34.61 31.23
N VAL A 36 -18.15 -33.99 31.07
CA VAL A 36 -19.16 -34.42 30.09
C VAL A 36 -18.94 -33.69 28.77
N LYS A 37 -18.70 -34.43 27.68
CA LYS A 37 -18.78 -33.92 26.30
C LYS A 37 -20.22 -34.04 25.80
N THR A 38 -20.78 -32.93 25.30
CA THR A 38 -22.07 -32.90 24.59
C THR A 38 -21.89 -32.19 23.26
N THR A 39 -22.22 -32.86 22.15
CA THR A 39 -22.18 -32.29 20.80
C THR A 39 -23.52 -31.69 20.41
N TYR A 40 -23.48 -30.50 19.83
CA TYR A 40 -24.62 -29.74 19.31
C TYR A 40 -24.39 -29.38 17.84
N MET A 41 -25.48 -29.30 17.07
CA MET A 41 -25.50 -28.67 15.75
C MET A 41 -26.15 -27.29 15.93
N VAL A 42 -25.35 -26.22 15.85
CA VAL A 42 -25.78 -24.87 16.21
C VAL A 42 -26.22 -24.11 14.96
N GLU A 43 -27.53 -23.84 14.86
CA GLU A 43 -28.13 -23.09 13.75
C GLU A 43 -27.65 -21.63 13.73
N MET A 44 -27.01 -21.21 12.64
CA MET A 44 -26.62 -19.83 12.35
C MET A 44 -27.79 -19.03 11.76
N ARG A 45 -27.67 -17.70 11.66
CA ARG A 45 -28.72 -16.79 11.15
C ARG A 45 -29.29 -17.12 9.75
N ASP A 46 -28.57 -17.90 8.95
CA ASP A 46 -28.94 -18.33 7.60
C ASP A 46 -29.45 -19.78 7.53
N GLY A 47 -29.56 -20.48 8.66
CA GLY A 47 -30.08 -21.85 8.76
C GLY A 47 -29.04 -22.95 8.54
N VAL A 48 -27.75 -22.61 8.44
CA VAL A 48 -26.62 -23.55 8.39
C VAL A 48 -26.22 -23.95 9.80
N HIS A 49 -25.97 -25.24 10.06
CA HIS A 49 -25.64 -25.72 11.41
C HIS A 49 -24.15 -25.99 11.59
N LEU A 50 -23.55 -25.42 12.65
CA LEU A 50 -22.14 -25.63 12.99
C LEU A 50 -21.96 -26.66 14.11
N ALA A 51 -21.11 -27.66 13.88
CA ALA A 51 -20.80 -28.71 14.84
C ALA A 51 -20.00 -28.15 16.02
N THR A 52 -20.58 -28.21 17.21
CA THR A 52 -20.10 -27.55 18.42
C THR A 52 -20.10 -28.52 19.59
N ASP A 53 -18.91 -28.82 20.13
CA ASP A 53 -18.70 -29.64 21.30
C ASP A 53 -18.59 -28.78 22.57
N VAL A 54 -19.39 -29.10 23.57
CA VAL A 54 -19.36 -28.48 24.90
C VAL A 54 -18.81 -29.49 25.90
N HIS A 55 -17.67 -29.16 26.51
CA HIS A 55 -17.06 -29.92 27.60
C HIS A 55 -17.35 -29.20 28.92
N SER A 56 -18.17 -29.82 29.78
CA SER A 56 -18.57 -29.26 31.08
C SER A 56 -17.98 -30.07 32.25
N PRO A 57 -17.70 -29.44 33.41
CA PRO A 57 -17.32 -30.14 34.64
C PRO A 57 -18.47 -30.97 35.21
N GLU A 58 -18.20 -32.19 35.70
CA GLU A 58 -19.23 -33.04 36.34
C GLU A 58 -19.66 -32.53 37.74
N GLU A 59 -18.80 -31.82 38.46
CA GLU A 59 -19.06 -31.32 39.82
C GLU A 59 -18.86 -29.80 39.92
N GLY A 60 -19.65 -29.15 40.77
CA GLY A 60 -19.60 -27.70 41.03
C GLY A 60 -20.38 -26.84 40.02
N GLY A 61 -20.49 -27.29 38.77
CA GLY A 61 -21.04 -26.50 37.66
C GLY A 61 -20.00 -25.55 37.04
N PRO A 62 -20.26 -25.01 35.84
CA PRO A 62 -19.30 -24.17 35.13
C PRO A 62 -19.17 -22.78 35.77
N ARG A 63 -17.94 -22.26 35.83
CA ARG A 63 -17.58 -20.89 36.22
C ARG A 63 -17.98 -19.84 35.18
N GLY A 64 -18.26 -20.26 33.95
CA GLY A 64 -18.47 -19.43 32.75
C GLY A 64 -18.09 -20.23 31.50
N SER A 65 -18.10 -19.60 30.32
CA SER A 65 -17.85 -20.29 29.04
C SER A 65 -16.62 -19.75 28.31
N ILE A 66 -15.77 -20.64 27.79
CA ILE A 66 -14.59 -20.33 26.95
C ILE A 66 -14.81 -20.96 25.58
N LEU A 67 -14.94 -20.13 24.55
CA LEU A 67 -15.18 -20.53 23.16
C LEU A 67 -13.89 -20.51 22.32
N VAL A 68 -13.68 -21.59 21.58
CA VAL A 68 -12.66 -21.73 20.54
C VAL A 68 -13.35 -22.13 19.23
N ARG A 69 -13.07 -21.38 18.15
CA ARG A 69 -13.58 -21.68 16.79
C ARG A 69 -12.42 -22.08 15.90
N THR A 70 -12.46 -23.27 15.32
CA THR A 70 -11.30 -23.89 14.65
C THR A 70 -11.65 -24.39 13.24
N PRO A 71 -10.79 -24.16 12.23
CA PRO A 71 -10.87 -24.85 10.94
C PRO A 71 -10.02 -26.14 10.92
N TYR A 72 -9.52 -26.59 12.08
CA TYR A 72 -8.51 -27.65 12.21
C TYR A 72 -8.98 -28.90 12.97
N ASP A 73 -10.29 -29.19 12.95
CA ASP A 73 -10.95 -30.36 13.56
C ASP A 73 -11.10 -30.24 15.08
N ARG A 74 -12.34 -29.97 15.53
CA ARG A 74 -12.68 -29.81 16.95
C ARG A 74 -12.36 -31.05 17.80
N GLU A 75 -12.22 -32.25 17.22
CA GLU A 75 -11.84 -33.46 17.98
C GLU A 75 -10.32 -33.60 18.19
N ARG A 76 -9.47 -32.83 17.50
CA ARG A 76 -8.00 -32.99 17.58
C ARG A 76 -7.33 -32.36 18.80
N SER A 77 -8.00 -31.44 19.50
CA SER A 77 -7.39 -30.72 20.64
C SER A 77 -8.01 -31.12 21.99
N GLY A 78 -7.16 -31.43 22.96
CA GLY A 78 -7.57 -31.69 24.35
C GLY A 78 -7.90 -30.44 25.16
N LEU A 79 -7.66 -29.24 24.60
CA LEU A 79 -7.75 -27.94 25.31
C LEU A 79 -9.11 -27.71 25.97
N TYR A 80 -10.19 -28.12 25.30
CA TYR A 80 -11.57 -27.91 25.78
C TYR A 80 -11.86 -28.78 27.00
N ALA A 81 -11.35 -30.02 27.01
CA ALA A 81 -11.40 -30.90 28.16
C ALA A 81 -10.46 -30.43 29.30
N TYR A 82 -9.38 -29.70 28.99
CA TYR A 82 -8.55 -29.04 30.00
C TYR A 82 -9.29 -27.89 30.68
N PHE A 83 -9.89 -26.94 29.94
CA PHE A 83 -10.74 -25.89 30.51
C PHE A 83 -11.89 -26.47 31.37
N ALA A 84 -12.50 -27.58 30.93
CA ALA A 84 -13.52 -28.31 31.68
C ALA A 84 -13.02 -28.87 33.03
N ARG A 85 -11.78 -29.36 33.11
CA ARG A 85 -11.16 -29.82 34.38
C ARG A 85 -10.90 -28.64 35.33
N GLN A 86 -10.54 -27.47 34.80
CA GLN A 86 -10.40 -26.23 35.57
C GLN A 86 -11.75 -25.61 35.99
N GLY A 87 -12.88 -26.14 35.50
CA GLY A 87 -14.22 -25.76 35.93
C GLY A 87 -14.95 -24.77 35.03
N TRP A 88 -14.48 -24.53 33.81
CA TRP A 88 -15.17 -23.73 32.79
C TRP A 88 -15.98 -24.64 31.85
N ASN A 89 -16.92 -24.10 31.06
CA ASN A 89 -17.33 -24.80 29.84
C ASN A 89 -16.25 -24.58 28.78
N GLY A 90 -15.51 -25.62 28.41
CA GLY A 90 -14.61 -25.58 27.26
C GLY A 90 -15.41 -25.90 25.99
N ILE A 91 -15.54 -24.95 25.08
CA ILE A 91 -16.40 -25.07 23.89
C ILE A 91 -15.55 -25.02 22.62
N ALA A 92 -15.72 -26.03 21.76
CA ALA A 92 -15.04 -26.15 20.48
C ALA A 92 -16.05 -26.19 19.35
N GLN A 93 -15.87 -25.34 18.34
CA GLN A 93 -16.72 -25.35 17.15
C GLN A 93 -15.86 -25.48 15.89
N ASP A 94 -16.21 -26.41 15.00
CA ASP A 94 -15.68 -26.41 13.64
C ASP A 94 -16.28 -25.25 12.85
N THR A 95 -15.45 -24.47 12.17
CA THR A 95 -15.96 -23.40 11.30
C THR A 95 -16.82 -23.97 10.18
N ARG A 96 -17.69 -23.12 9.61
CA ARG A 96 -18.56 -23.41 8.47
C ARG A 96 -17.81 -24.17 7.36
N GLY A 97 -18.45 -25.19 6.79
CA GLY A 97 -17.87 -26.05 5.74
C GLY A 97 -16.66 -26.91 6.15
N ARG A 98 -16.31 -27.01 7.44
CA ARG A 98 -15.21 -27.86 7.93
C ARG A 98 -15.74 -29.01 8.79
N TYR A 99 -15.21 -30.21 8.55
CA TYR A 99 -15.51 -31.45 9.30
C TYR A 99 -17.02 -31.77 9.37
N ASP A 100 -17.63 -31.72 10.56
CA ASP A 100 -19.08 -32.01 10.71
C ASP A 100 -19.96 -30.76 10.55
N SER A 101 -19.38 -29.55 10.42
CA SER A 101 -20.14 -28.31 10.20
C SER A 101 -20.69 -28.22 8.78
N GLU A 102 -21.95 -27.80 8.66
CA GLU A 102 -22.63 -27.60 7.39
C GLU A 102 -22.13 -26.35 6.63
N GLY A 103 -22.66 -26.17 5.42
CA GLY A 103 -22.37 -25.04 4.53
C GLY A 103 -21.12 -25.25 3.68
N THR A 104 -20.68 -24.18 3.03
CA THR A 104 -19.39 -24.10 2.34
C THR A 104 -18.49 -23.14 3.10
N ASP A 105 -17.19 -23.48 3.20
CA ASP A 105 -16.16 -22.56 3.65
C ASP A 105 -15.72 -21.75 2.42
N ASP A 106 -16.55 -20.79 2.02
CA ASP A 106 -16.27 -19.93 0.86
C ASP A 106 -14.92 -19.24 1.07
N PHE A 107 -13.96 -19.52 0.19
CA PHE A 107 -12.58 -19.06 0.35
C PHE A 107 -12.45 -17.55 0.08
N PRO A 108 -11.63 -16.79 0.86
CA PRO A 108 -10.68 -17.25 1.87
C PRO A 108 -11.28 -17.81 3.17
N ILE A 109 -10.64 -18.88 3.67
CA ILE A 109 -10.93 -19.53 4.94
C ILE A 109 -11.24 -18.51 6.06
N LEU A 110 -12.26 -18.79 6.88
CA LEU A 110 -12.81 -17.87 7.89
C LEU A 110 -13.65 -16.69 7.37
N TRP A 111 -14.01 -16.65 6.08
CA TRP A 111 -14.90 -15.63 5.48
C TRP A 111 -16.11 -15.27 6.36
N TYR A 112 -16.86 -16.29 6.79
CA TYR A 112 -18.06 -16.16 7.63
C TYR A 112 -17.77 -16.05 9.13
N ALA A 113 -16.50 -16.05 9.57
CA ALA A 113 -16.15 -16.13 10.99
C ALA A 113 -16.67 -14.95 11.83
N HIS A 114 -16.92 -13.80 11.19
CA HIS A 114 -17.52 -12.63 11.81
C HIS A 114 -18.98 -12.86 12.21
N VAL A 115 -19.85 -13.23 11.25
CA VAL A 115 -21.28 -13.49 11.52
C VAL A 115 -21.49 -14.77 12.35
N ASP A 116 -20.82 -15.86 12.00
CA ASP A 116 -21.00 -17.13 12.70
C ASP A 116 -20.44 -17.09 14.13
N GLY A 117 -19.37 -16.31 14.33
CA GLY A 117 -18.80 -16.09 15.66
C GLY A 117 -19.79 -15.35 16.56
N ARG A 118 -20.43 -14.31 16.02
CA ARG A 118 -21.49 -13.57 16.71
C ARG A 118 -22.69 -14.46 17.06
N ASP A 119 -23.18 -15.24 16.10
CA ASP A 119 -24.33 -16.14 16.33
C ASP A 119 -24.01 -17.24 17.34
N THR A 120 -22.77 -17.75 17.34
CA THR A 120 -22.31 -18.73 18.32
C THR A 120 -22.23 -18.16 19.73
N VAL A 121 -21.73 -16.93 19.92
CA VAL A 121 -21.72 -16.25 21.23
C VAL A 121 -23.14 -16.04 21.75
N ASP A 122 -24.04 -15.52 20.89
CA ASP A 122 -25.44 -15.31 21.25
C ASP A 122 -26.15 -16.66 21.56
N TRP A 123 -25.82 -17.76 20.86
CA TRP A 123 -26.32 -19.10 21.17
C TRP A 123 -25.82 -19.61 22.54
N ILE A 124 -24.52 -19.50 22.83
CA ILE A 124 -23.93 -19.90 24.13
C ILE A 124 -24.60 -19.15 25.29
N ALA A 125 -24.79 -17.84 25.13
CA ALA A 125 -25.41 -17.00 26.16
C ALA A 125 -26.86 -17.39 26.50
N ASN A 126 -27.57 -18.04 25.58
CA ASN A 126 -28.95 -18.50 25.77
C ASN A 126 -29.07 -19.95 26.29
N GLN A 127 -27.97 -20.67 26.52
CA GLN A 127 -28.02 -22.04 27.04
C GLN A 127 -28.28 -22.09 28.55
N SER A 128 -29.06 -23.07 29.02
CA SER A 128 -29.40 -23.22 30.44
C SER A 128 -28.24 -23.64 31.36
N TRP A 129 -27.06 -23.88 30.79
CA TRP A 129 -25.80 -24.16 31.49
C TRP A 129 -24.84 -22.95 31.47
N SER A 130 -25.25 -21.85 30.85
CA SER A 130 -24.46 -20.62 30.70
C SER A 130 -24.89 -19.56 31.73
N ASP A 131 -23.94 -18.73 32.13
CA ASP A 131 -24.15 -17.52 32.94
C ASP A 131 -24.43 -16.28 32.08
N GLY A 132 -24.35 -16.42 30.75
CA GLY A 132 -24.47 -15.32 29.79
C GLY A 132 -23.15 -14.61 29.48
N LYS A 133 -22.00 -15.10 29.98
CA LYS A 133 -20.67 -14.58 29.62
C LYS A 133 -19.88 -15.57 28.78
N VAL A 134 -19.17 -15.05 27.79
CA VAL A 134 -18.29 -15.83 26.90
C VAL A 134 -16.93 -15.15 26.80
N ALA A 135 -15.88 -15.87 27.19
CA ALA A 135 -14.51 -15.55 26.82
C ALA A 135 -14.15 -16.32 25.53
N THR A 136 -13.19 -15.81 24.76
CA THR A 136 -12.63 -16.56 23.62
C THR A 136 -11.12 -16.80 23.78
N TYR A 137 -10.63 -17.87 23.17
CA TYR A 137 -9.22 -18.27 23.25
C TYR A 137 -8.74 -18.87 21.91
N GLY A 138 -7.49 -18.61 21.51
CA GLY A 138 -6.78 -19.36 20.48
C GLY A 138 -5.87 -18.52 19.58
N GLY A 139 -4.90 -19.21 18.96
CA GLY A 139 -3.92 -18.61 18.07
C GLY A 139 -4.16 -18.84 16.58
N SER A 140 -3.40 -18.17 15.71
CA SER A 140 -3.46 -18.37 14.25
C SER A 140 -4.89 -18.18 13.70
N ALA A 141 -5.41 -19.10 12.89
CA ALA A 141 -6.79 -19.04 12.41
C ALA A 141 -7.85 -18.93 13.52
N LEU A 142 -7.59 -19.43 14.73
CA LEU A 142 -8.49 -19.29 15.89
C LEU A 142 -8.47 -17.83 16.40
N GLY A 143 -7.29 -17.19 16.37
CA GLY A 143 -7.10 -15.77 16.70
C GLY A 143 -7.73 -14.84 15.66
N VAL A 144 -7.59 -15.14 14.36
CA VAL A 144 -8.30 -14.43 13.29
C VAL A 144 -9.82 -14.50 13.51
N ALA A 145 -10.36 -15.68 13.83
CA ALA A 145 -11.79 -15.84 14.13
C ALA A 145 -12.25 -15.01 15.35
N GLN A 146 -11.37 -14.74 16.32
CA GLN A 146 -11.65 -13.84 17.45
C GLN A 146 -11.72 -12.37 17.02
N TYR A 147 -10.78 -11.89 16.21
CA TYR A 147 -10.83 -10.54 15.62
C TYR A 147 -12.08 -10.35 14.74
N ARG A 148 -12.35 -11.29 13.83
CA ARG A 148 -13.54 -11.25 12.96
C ARG A 148 -14.84 -11.14 13.78
N MET A 149 -14.94 -11.89 14.88
CA MET A 149 -16.09 -11.87 15.79
C MET A 149 -16.24 -10.55 16.55
N ALA A 150 -15.14 -9.97 17.03
CA ALA A 150 -15.18 -8.75 17.85
C ALA A 150 -15.76 -7.54 17.09
N GLY A 151 -15.44 -7.42 15.79
CA GLY A 151 -16.02 -6.41 14.88
C GLY A 151 -17.53 -6.52 14.64
N MET A 152 -18.22 -7.49 15.25
CA MET A 152 -19.68 -7.65 15.23
C MET A 152 -20.35 -7.34 16.59
N ALA A 153 -19.60 -6.72 17.52
CA ALA A 153 -20.02 -6.31 18.86
C ALA A 153 -20.94 -7.33 19.58
N PRO A 154 -20.50 -8.57 19.85
CA PRO A 154 -21.34 -9.54 20.55
C PRO A 154 -21.58 -9.09 22.00
N PRO A 155 -22.83 -8.89 22.46
CA PRO A 155 -23.13 -8.32 23.77
C PRO A 155 -22.80 -9.24 24.95
N ASN A 156 -22.52 -10.53 24.66
CA ASN A 156 -22.16 -11.55 25.65
C ASN A 156 -20.68 -11.97 25.56
N LEU A 157 -19.92 -11.45 24.58
CA LEU A 157 -18.46 -11.56 24.58
C LEU A 157 -17.92 -10.68 25.72
N THR A 158 -16.94 -11.20 26.47
CA THR A 158 -16.51 -10.61 27.75
C THR A 158 -15.03 -10.26 27.78
N CYS A 159 -14.16 -11.13 27.26
CA CYS A 159 -12.72 -10.91 27.10
C CYS A 159 -12.12 -11.93 26.11
N GLN A 160 -10.92 -11.69 25.57
CA GLN A 160 -10.32 -12.54 24.52
C GLN A 160 -8.83 -12.84 24.77
N PHE A 161 -8.36 -14.03 24.37
CA PHE A 161 -6.95 -14.40 24.35
C PHE A 161 -6.55 -14.76 22.92
N ILE A 162 -5.87 -13.84 22.24
CA ILE A 162 -5.57 -13.87 20.81
C ILE A 162 -4.06 -14.00 20.66
N THR A 163 -3.60 -15.03 19.95
CA THR A 163 -2.16 -15.20 19.67
C THR A 163 -1.85 -15.34 18.19
N GLU A 164 -0.67 -14.89 17.75
CA GLU A 164 -0.08 -15.20 16.44
C GLU A 164 -1.09 -15.06 15.28
N ALA A 165 -1.79 -13.93 15.23
CA ALA A 165 -2.93 -13.71 14.34
C ALA A 165 -3.05 -12.24 13.96
N PRO A 166 -3.41 -11.93 12.70
CA PRO A 166 -3.68 -10.57 12.27
C PRO A 166 -5.17 -10.20 12.37
N PRO A 167 -5.50 -8.92 12.57
CA PRO A 167 -6.85 -8.37 12.44
C PRO A 167 -7.28 -8.16 10.97
N ASP A 168 -6.32 -8.24 10.04
CA ASP A 168 -6.50 -8.04 8.60
C ASP A 168 -5.71 -9.08 7.79
N MET A 169 -6.39 -9.80 6.90
CA MET A 169 -5.73 -10.81 6.08
C MET A 169 -4.98 -10.24 4.87
N TYR A 170 -5.23 -8.99 4.47
CA TYR A 170 -4.51 -8.39 3.33
C TYR A 170 -3.08 -8.05 3.72
N HIS A 171 -2.88 -7.05 4.57
CA HIS A 171 -1.57 -6.43 4.81
C HIS A 171 -0.59 -7.36 5.54
N TYR A 172 -1.11 -8.21 6.43
CA TYR A 172 -0.29 -9.08 7.29
C TYR A 172 -0.34 -10.58 6.92
N SER A 173 -1.15 -11.01 5.95
CA SER A 173 -1.17 -12.42 5.51
C SER A 173 -1.03 -12.63 4.00
N ALA A 174 -1.59 -11.77 3.16
CA ALA A 174 -1.55 -11.93 1.72
C ALA A 174 -0.47 -11.07 1.06
N TYR A 175 -0.46 -9.76 1.32
CA TYR A 175 0.22 -8.73 0.54
C TYR A 175 1.00 -7.73 1.42
N HIS A 176 2.03 -8.20 2.13
CA HIS A 176 2.96 -7.31 2.86
C HIS A 176 3.73 -6.48 1.82
N GLY A 177 3.59 -5.15 1.89
CA GLY A 177 4.20 -4.22 0.92
C GLY A 177 3.63 -4.30 -0.49
N GLY A 178 2.44 -4.88 -0.67
CA GLY A 178 1.84 -5.15 -1.99
C GLY A 178 2.39 -6.39 -2.71
N GLU A 179 3.34 -7.13 -2.13
CA GLU A 179 3.86 -8.38 -2.70
C GLU A 179 3.31 -9.59 -1.96
N PHE A 180 2.97 -10.64 -2.73
CA PHE A 180 2.32 -11.84 -2.24
C PHE A 180 3.26 -12.71 -1.40
N MET A 181 2.88 -12.96 -0.14
CA MET A 181 3.65 -13.77 0.82
C MET A 181 3.55 -15.28 0.52
N LYS A 182 4.34 -15.70 -0.45
CA LYS A 182 4.32 -17.06 -1.03
C LYS A 182 4.72 -18.17 -0.06
N MET A 183 5.74 -17.98 0.79
CA MET A 183 6.14 -19.01 1.78
C MET A 183 5.07 -19.18 2.87
N ASN A 184 4.27 -18.15 3.11
CA ASN A 184 3.25 -18.11 4.15
C ASN A 184 1.88 -18.52 3.57
N LEU A 185 1.18 -17.60 2.90
CA LEU A 185 -0.16 -17.89 2.36
C LEU A 185 -0.12 -18.78 1.11
N GLY A 186 0.93 -18.71 0.29
CA GLY A 186 1.07 -19.55 -0.91
C GLY A 186 1.16 -21.05 -0.60
N GLU A 187 1.89 -21.43 0.45
CA GLU A 187 1.93 -22.82 0.94
C GLU A 187 0.61 -23.21 1.64
N LEU A 188 -0.01 -22.32 2.44
CA LEU A 188 -1.33 -22.59 3.05
C LEU A 188 -2.44 -22.82 2.00
N MET A 189 -2.37 -22.13 0.85
CA MET A 189 -3.31 -22.29 -0.26
C MET A 189 -3.00 -23.48 -1.18
N ILE A 190 -1.97 -24.30 -0.96
CA ILE A 190 -1.53 -25.30 -1.95
C ILE A 190 -2.57 -26.41 -2.22
N ASP A 191 -3.34 -26.79 -1.21
CA ASP A 191 -4.38 -27.83 -1.31
C ASP A 191 -5.79 -27.28 -1.64
N SER A 192 -5.98 -25.96 -1.68
CA SER A 192 -7.25 -25.35 -2.10
C SER A 192 -7.62 -25.72 -3.55
N PRO A 193 -8.92 -25.75 -3.89
CA PRO A 193 -9.40 -25.62 -5.26
C PRO A 193 -8.75 -24.47 -6.05
N TYR A 194 -8.70 -24.62 -7.37
CA TYR A 194 -8.03 -23.68 -8.27
C TYR A 194 -8.70 -22.31 -8.31
N GLU A 195 -10.03 -22.28 -8.34
CA GLU A 195 -10.85 -21.07 -8.43
C GLU A 195 -10.71 -20.21 -7.17
N GLU A 196 -10.58 -20.84 -6.00
CA GLU A 196 -10.32 -20.19 -4.71
C GLU A 196 -8.97 -19.45 -4.67
N ARG A 197 -7.89 -20.11 -5.11
CA ARG A 197 -6.58 -19.45 -5.28
C ARG A 197 -6.67 -18.27 -6.24
N ARG A 198 -7.33 -18.47 -7.39
CA ARG A 198 -7.49 -17.44 -8.41
C ARG A 198 -8.23 -16.22 -7.84
N ALA A 199 -9.22 -16.40 -6.96
CA ALA A 199 -9.93 -15.29 -6.31
C ALA A 199 -9.03 -14.35 -5.48
N VAL A 200 -8.03 -14.87 -4.75
CA VAL A 200 -7.06 -14.01 -4.04
C VAL A 200 -6.15 -13.26 -5.01
N TYR A 201 -5.70 -13.90 -6.10
CA TYR A 201 -4.86 -13.23 -7.10
C TYR A 201 -5.62 -12.22 -7.98
N ASP A 202 -6.91 -12.45 -8.23
CA ASP A 202 -7.79 -11.49 -8.94
C ASP A 202 -8.17 -10.29 -8.04
N ASN A 203 -7.96 -10.41 -6.73
CA ASN A 203 -8.09 -9.33 -5.75
C ASN A 203 -6.71 -8.95 -5.18
N GLU A 204 -5.70 -8.84 -6.07
CA GLU A 204 -4.34 -8.36 -5.74
C GLU A 204 -4.35 -6.96 -5.12
N ASN A 205 -5.35 -6.13 -5.44
CA ASN A 205 -5.60 -4.86 -4.75
C ASN A 205 -6.62 -5.03 -3.61
N PHE A 206 -6.41 -4.28 -2.53
CA PHE A 206 -7.32 -4.17 -1.41
C PHE A 206 -8.67 -3.60 -1.84
N SER A 207 -9.76 -4.23 -1.41
CA SER A 207 -11.12 -3.76 -1.67
C SER A 207 -12.03 -4.18 -0.52
N LEU A 208 -12.93 -3.30 -0.10
CA LEU A 208 -13.90 -3.63 0.95
C LEU A 208 -14.90 -4.73 0.51
N GLN A 209 -15.09 -4.90 -0.81
CA GLN A 209 -15.95 -5.95 -1.37
C GLN A 209 -15.40 -7.36 -1.14
N PHE A 210 -14.07 -7.54 -1.22
CA PHE A 210 -13.42 -8.84 -0.99
C PHE A 210 -12.77 -8.90 0.40
N TRP A 211 -11.79 -8.04 0.66
CA TRP A 211 -10.98 -8.07 1.87
C TRP A 211 -11.73 -7.58 3.12
N GLY A 212 -12.82 -6.81 2.98
CA GLY A 212 -13.64 -6.34 4.11
C GLY A 212 -14.25 -7.48 4.96
N ASN A 213 -14.50 -8.65 4.39
CA ASN A 213 -14.95 -9.82 5.17
C ASN A 213 -13.82 -10.46 6.01
N LEU A 214 -12.57 -10.08 5.77
CA LEU A 214 -11.36 -10.58 6.41
C LEU A 214 -10.54 -9.46 7.12
N SER A 215 -11.10 -8.24 7.18
CA SER A 215 -10.48 -7.03 7.75
C SER A 215 -11.28 -6.47 8.91
N LEU A 216 -10.63 -6.15 10.03
CA LEU A 216 -11.22 -5.48 11.20
C LEU A 216 -10.95 -3.97 11.21
N LEU A 217 -10.13 -3.47 10.27
CA LEU A 217 -9.56 -2.11 10.28
C LEU A 217 -10.63 -1.00 10.24
N ASP A 218 -11.81 -1.29 9.70
CA ASP A 218 -12.98 -0.40 9.60
C ASP A 218 -13.86 -0.36 10.86
N ARG A 219 -13.62 -1.23 11.85
CA ARG A 219 -14.60 -1.59 12.91
C ARG A 219 -14.11 -1.52 14.35
N TRP A 220 -12.94 -0.93 14.62
CA TRP A 220 -12.39 -0.84 15.98
C TRP A 220 -13.37 -0.29 17.02
N SER A 221 -14.17 0.73 16.68
CA SER A 221 -15.17 1.32 17.58
C SER A 221 -16.29 0.36 18.04
N LEU A 222 -16.45 -0.80 17.38
CA LEU A 222 -17.39 -1.87 17.76
C LEU A 222 -16.77 -2.90 18.72
N VAL A 223 -15.44 -2.95 18.82
CA VAL A 223 -14.70 -3.86 19.71
C VAL A 223 -14.77 -3.33 21.13
N ASN A 224 -15.62 -3.92 21.98
CA ASN A 224 -15.93 -3.39 23.31
C ASN A 224 -15.53 -4.32 24.46
N VAL A 225 -14.47 -5.12 24.29
CA VAL A 225 -13.92 -6.06 25.28
C VAL A 225 -12.39 -5.96 25.32
N PRO A 226 -11.74 -6.20 26.48
CA PRO A 226 -10.29 -6.31 26.55
C PRO A 226 -9.81 -7.61 25.90
N ALA A 227 -8.57 -7.59 25.44
CA ALA A 227 -7.88 -8.79 24.99
C ALA A 227 -6.41 -8.85 25.43
N ILE A 228 -5.91 -10.07 25.55
CA ILE A 228 -4.47 -10.35 25.55
C ILE A 228 -4.10 -10.63 24.09
N HIS A 229 -3.08 -9.93 23.60
CA HIS A 229 -2.51 -10.09 22.26
C HIS A 229 -1.07 -10.60 22.42
N ALA A 230 -0.80 -11.86 22.04
CA ALA A 230 0.55 -12.44 22.15
C ALA A 230 1.12 -12.83 20.78
N GLY A 231 2.36 -12.47 20.49
CA GLY A 231 3.01 -12.74 19.21
C GLY A 231 4.53 -12.93 19.33
N GLY A 232 5.16 -13.41 18.27
CA GLY A 232 6.60 -13.58 18.19
C GLY A 232 7.25 -12.62 17.19
N TRP A 233 8.47 -12.15 17.44
CA TRP A 233 9.23 -11.31 16.49
C TRP A 233 9.49 -11.98 15.13
N PHE A 234 9.43 -13.33 15.08
CA PHE A 234 9.65 -14.14 13.88
C PHE A 234 8.35 -14.79 13.36
N ASP A 235 7.21 -14.36 13.90
CA ASP A 235 5.89 -14.72 13.42
C ASP A 235 5.49 -13.83 12.23
N PRO A 236 4.93 -14.37 11.12
CA PRO A 236 4.49 -13.56 9.98
C PRO A 236 3.39 -12.55 10.31
N PHE A 237 2.69 -12.73 11.43
CA PHE A 237 1.63 -11.85 11.90
C PHE A 237 2.08 -10.96 13.07
N CYS A 238 3.38 -10.83 13.33
CA CYS A 238 3.94 -9.99 14.40
C CYS A 238 3.34 -8.57 14.43
N GLU A 239 3.42 -7.86 13.30
CA GLU A 239 2.85 -6.52 13.14
C GLU A 239 1.32 -6.52 13.23
N GLY A 240 0.67 -7.59 12.76
CA GLY A 240 -0.77 -7.77 12.90
C GLY A 240 -1.21 -7.91 14.36
N ILE A 241 -0.46 -8.61 15.20
CA ILE A 241 -0.70 -8.69 16.66
C ILE A 241 -0.55 -7.31 17.30
N ILE A 242 0.45 -6.53 16.88
CA ILE A 242 0.73 -5.16 17.35
C ILE A 242 -0.40 -4.20 16.97
N ASP A 243 -0.76 -4.11 15.68
CA ASP A 243 -1.84 -3.26 15.20
C ASP A 243 -3.21 -3.73 15.73
N GLY A 244 -3.37 -5.03 15.99
CA GLY A 244 -4.51 -5.61 16.69
C GLY A 244 -4.64 -5.08 18.13
N PHE A 245 -3.54 -5.08 18.89
CA PHE A 245 -3.49 -4.46 20.22
C PHE A 245 -3.77 -2.95 20.15
N MET A 246 -3.12 -2.21 19.24
CA MET A 246 -3.32 -0.77 19.11
C MET A 246 -4.78 -0.43 18.75
N GLY A 247 -5.39 -1.22 17.87
CA GLY A 247 -6.81 -1.11 17.51
C GLY A 247 -7.75 -1.31 18.70
N TYR A 248 -7.51 -2.33 19.54
CA TYR A 248 -8.31 -2.56 20.75
C TYR A 248 -8.08 -1.48 21.81
N ASN A 249 -6.81 -1.16 22.08
CA ASN A 249 -6.40 -0.37 23.23
C ASN A 249 -6.62 1.14 23.05
N TYR A 250 -6.47 1.66 21.82
CA TYR A 250 -6.62 3.09 21.53
C TYR A 250 -7.89 3.41 20.74
N LEU A 251 -8.26 2.59 19.75
CA LEU A 251 -9.40 2.85 18.84
C LEU A 251 -10.70 2.14 19.25
N GLY A 252 -10.64 1.22 20.21
CA GLY A 252 -11.74 0.37 20.67
C GLY A 252 -12.95 1.14 21.24
N GLY A 253 -13.98 0.38 21.62
CA GLY A 253 -15.07 0.86 22.47
C GLY A 253 -14.64 1.03 23.94
N PRO A 254 -15.46 1.69 24.80
CA PRO A 254 -15.13 1.98 26.20
C PRO A 254 -14.80 0.75 27.08
N GLY A 255 -15.21 -0.47 26.67
CA GLY A 255 -14.84 -1.71 27.34
C GLY A 255 -13.48 -2.30 26.94
N ALA A 256 -12.87 -1.82 25.83
CA ALA A 256 -11.58 -2.30 25.31
C ALA A 256 -10.42 -1.32 25.58
N ARG A 257 -10.69 -0.01 25.52
CA ARG A 257 -9.66 1.04 25.64
C ARG A 257 -8.90 0.95 26.96
N ASN A 258 -7.58 1.10 26.89
CA ASN A 258 -6.64 1.08 28.02
C ASN A 258 -6.78 -0.15 28.95
N ARG A 259 -7.22 -1.30 28.41
CA ARG A 259 -7.48 -2.54 29.17
C ARG A 259 -6.93 -3.80 28.50
N SER A 260 -6.35 -3.67 27.30
CA SER A 260 -5.76 -4.81 26.60
C SER A 260 -4.28 -4.93 27.00
N LYS A 261 -3.66 -6.11 26.77
CA LYS A 261 -2.25 -6.36 27.09
C LYS A 261 -1.54 -6.92 25.86
N LEU A 262 -0.31 -6.49 25.61
CA LEU A 262 0.54 -6.91 24.48
C LEU A 262 1.74 -7.71 25.00
N VAL A 263 1.98 -8.90 24.42
CA VAL A 263 3.16 -9.74 24.74
C VAL A 263 3.90 -10.11 23.47
N LEU A 264 5.19 -9.76 23.38
CA LEU A 264 6.02 -9.98 22.19
C LEU A 264 7.33 -10.71 22.56
N GLY A 265 7.44 -11.99 22.19
CA GLY A 265 8.62 -12.81 22.51
C GLY A 265 9.50 -13.16 21.31
N PRO A 266 10.64 -13.84 21.52
CA PRO A 266 11.57 -14.24 20.46
C PRO A 266 11.08 -15.52 19.74
N TRP A 267 9.80 -15.56 19.39
CA TRP A 267 9.12 -16.77 18.91
C TRP A 267 8.83 -16.72 17.41
N SER A 268 8.54 -17.90 16.87
CA SER A 268 7.94 -18.11 15.54
C SER A 268 6.59 -18.83 15.72
N HIS A 269 5.85 -18.98 14.62
CA HIS A 269 4.45 -19.39 14.62
C HIS A 269 4.18 -20.76 15.27
N GLY A 270 3.46 -20.74 16.40
CA GLY A 270 3.04 -21.89 17.18
C GLY A 270 4.00 -22.27 18.32
N ASP A 271 5.01 -21.45 18.63
CA ASP A 271 6.13 -21.81 19.52
C ASP A 271 6.26 -20.99 20.82
N ILE A 272 5.30 -20.08 21.11
CA ILE A 272 5.21 -19.28 22.36
C ILE A 272 5.59 -20.08 23.62
N THR A 273 5.01 -21.27 23.78
CA THR A 273 5.14 -22.10 24.99
C THR A 273 6.21 -23.20 24.90
N TYR A 274 6.92 -23.29 23.76
CA TYR A 274 7.89 -24.35 23.50
C TYR A 274 9.33 -23.86 23.31
N ASN A 275 9.53 -22.58 22.95
CA ASN A 275 10.85 -21.98 22.72
C ASN A 275 11.77 -22.87 21.86
N ARG A 276 11.26 -23.32 20.72
CA ARG A 276 12.05 -24.10 19.75
C ARG A 276 13.03 -23.16 19.07
N ASN A 277 14.32 -23.40 19.23
CA ASN A 277 15.30 -22.61 18.52
C ASN A 277 15.31 -22.94 17.02
N TYR A 278 14.94 -21.96 16.19
CA TYR A 278 15.07 -21.98 14.74
C TYR A 278 16.16 -21.02 14.23
N CYS A 279 16.73 -20.21 15.11
CA CYS A 279 17.72 -19.19 14.80
C CYS A 279 19.14 -19.78 14.73
N ASP A 280 20.06 -19.03 14.15
CA ASP A 280 21.51 -19.32 14.18
C ASP A 280 22.19 -18.78 15.47
N ILE A 281 21.39 -18.38 16.47
CA ILE A 281 21.79 -17.98 17.84
C ILE A 281 20.85 -18.66 18.85
N ASP A 282 21.28 -18.88 20.10
CA ASP A 282 20.46 -19.50 21.17
C ASP A 282 19.83 -18.46 22.10
N PHE A 283 18.58 -18.67 22.52
CA PHE A 283 17.89 -17.85 23.53
C PHE A 283 18.00 -18.47 24.95
N PRO A 284 18.08 -17.66 26.02
CA PRO A 284 18.23 -18.16 27.38
C PRO A 284 16.94 -18.81 27.91
N PRO A 285 17.03 -19.74 28.88
CA PRO A 285 15.85 -20.30 29.57
C PRO A 285 14.99 -19.20 30.21
N GLY A 286 13.66 -19.29 30.06
CA GLY A 286 12.72 -18.25 30.50
C GLY A 286 12.35 -17.20 29.44
N SER A 287 12.86 -17.34 28.21
CA SER A 287 12.38 -16.61 27.02
C SER A 287 11.09 -17.20 26.42
N ASP A 288 10.50 -18.23 27.03
CA ASP A 288 9.17 -18.74 26.69
C ASP A 288 8.04 -17.87 27.27
N GLY A 289 6.86 -17.95 26.66
CA GLY A 289 5.68 -17.20 27.06
C GLY A 289 4.80 -17.91 28.09
N GLY A 290 5.33 -18.87 28.87
CA GLY A 290 4.51 -19.71 29.76
C GLY A 290 3.63 -18.94 30.76
N PHE A 291 4.01 -17.71 31.12
CA PHE A 291 3.26 -16.82 32.00
C PHE A 291 1.96 -16.26 31.39
N THR A 292 1.77 -16.32 30.06
CA THR A 292 0.56 -15.78 29.42
C THR A 292 -0.71 -16.55 29.79
N GLU A 293 -0.57 -17.83 30.19
CA GLU A 293 -1.67 -18.65 30.73
C GLU A 293 -2.13 -18.18 32.11
N ASP A 294 -1.20 -17.76 32.97
CA ASP A 294 -1.51 -17.20 34.30
C ASP A 294 -2.19 -15.83 34.15
N MET A 295 -1.67 -14.97 33.26
CA MET A 295 -2.32 -13.71 32.87
C MET A 295 -3.73 -13.93 32.27
N PHE A 296 -3.94 -14.98 31.47
CA PHE A 296 -5.27 -15.35 30.98
C PHE A 296 -6.20 -15.81 32.11
N HIS A 297 -5.70 -16.58 33.08
CA HIS A 297 -6.46 -16.96 34.26
C HIS A 297 -6.92 -15.73 35.07
N ASP A 298 -6.05 -14.75 35.29
CA ASP A 298 -6.41 -13.50 35.96
C ASP A 298 -7.43 -12.69 35.17
N MET A 299 -7.32 -12.63 33.83
CA MET A 299 -8.31 -11.98 32.96
C MET A 299 -9.69 -12.64 33.09
N LEU A 300 -9.75 -13.97 33.23
CA LEU A 300 -10.99 -14.69 33.50
C LEU A 300 -11.54 -14.39 34.91
N GLU A 301 -10.70 -14.37 35.95
CA GLU A 301 -11.12 -14.05 37.32
C GLU A 301 -11.68 -12.62 37.42
N GLN A 302 -11.09 -11.67 36.70
CA GLN A 302 -11.54 -10.29 36.65
C GLN A 302 -12.81 -10.12 35.79
N TYR A 303 -12.77 -10.46 34.51
CA TYR A 303 -13.85 -10.12 33.57
C TYR A 303 -14.99 -11.14 33.55
N MET A 304 -14.72 -12.45 33.71
CA MET A 304 -15.79 -13.45 33.79
C MET A 304 -16.42 -13.49 35.18
N LEU A 305 -15.64 -13.42 36.25
CA LEU A 305 -16.15 -13.66 37.61
C LEU A 305 -16.36 -12.40 38.47
N ASN A 306 -15.76 -11.27 38.09
CA ASN A 306 -15.68 -10.07 38.95
C ASN A 306 -15.07 -10.40 40.33
N ALA A 307 -14.13 -11.35 40.39
CA ALA A 307 -13.60 -11.95 41.62
C ALA A 307 -12.22 -11.40 42.04
N SER A 308 -11.47 -10.85 41.09
CA SER A 308 -10.11 -10.30 41.26
C SER A 308 -9.94 -9.04 40.41
N ASN A 309 -8.89 -8.25 40.69
CA ASN A 309 -8.39 -7.18 39.82
C ASN A 309 -6.93 -7.43 39.36
N ALA A 310 -6.40 -8.63 39.59
CA ALA A 310 -5.00 -8.97 39.34
C ALA A 310 -4.57 -8.85 37.87
N PHE A 311 -5.51 -8.86 36.91
CA PHE A 311 -5.18 -8.65 35.51
C PHE A 311 -4.76 -7.18 35.23
N ASP A 312 -5.24 -6.23 36.03
CA ASP A 312 -4.80 -4.84 35.92
C ASP A 312 -3.32 -4.68 36.32
N ASP A 313 -2.83 -5.50 37.26
CA ASP A 313 -1.44 -5.48 37.78
C ASP A 313 -0.38 -5.98 36.77
N TRP A 314 -0.76 -6.65 35.69
CA TRP A 314 0.17 -7.07 34.61
C TRP A 314 0.58 -5.86 33.75
N PRO A 315 1.85 -5.73 33.30
CA PRO A 315 2.28 -4.62 32.44
C PRO A 315 1.49 -4.56 31.12
N THR A 316 1.12 -3.36 30.67
CA THR A 316 0.33 -3.16 29.44
C THR A 316 1.05 -3.70 28.20
N VAL A 317 2.36 -3.54 28.15
CA VAL A 317 3.24 -4.11 27.13
C VAL A 317 4.37 -4.88 27.82
N THR A 318 4.56 -6.13 27.43
CA THR A 318 5.68 -6.99 27.82
C THR A 318 6.38 -7.46 26.56
N TYR A 319 7.68 -7.20 26.42
CA TYR A 319 8.41 -7.50 25.19
C TYR A 319 9.81 -8.03 25.48
N PHE A 320 10.27 -9.00 24.71
CA PHE A 320 11.61 -9.56 24.85
C PHE A 320 12.59 -8.76 24.00
N LEU A 321 13.56 -8.09 24.63
CA LEU A 321 14.64 -7.42 23.94
C LEU A 321 15.68 -8.47 23.52
N ILE A 322 15.89 -8.65 22.22
CA ILE A 322 16.96 -9.50 21.69
C ILE A 322 18.30 -8.73 21.81
N GLY A 323 19.41 -9.41 22.05
CA GLY A 323 20.75 -8.81 22.11
C GLY A 323 21.83 -9.71 21.50
N ASP A 324 23.05 -9.60 22.02
CA ASP A 324 24.10 -10.60 21.74
C ASP A 324 23.75 -11.92 22.47
N ALA A 325 23.99 -13.05 21.81
CA ALA A 325 23.84 -14.39 22.38
C ALA A 325 25.18 -14.98 22.88
N ASP A 326 26.30 -14.42 22.44
CA ASP A 326 27.64 -14.91 22.75
C ASP A 326 28.20 -14.27 24.05
N ASP A 327 27.84 -13.02 24.38
CA ASP A 327 28.22 -12.32 25.63
C ASP A 327 27.03 -12.19 26.62
N PRO A 328 27.03 -12.92 27.75
CA PRO A 328 25.96 -12.86 28.75
C PRO A 328 26.05 -11.65 29.71
N ASP A 329 27.10 -10.82 29.63
CA ASP A 329 27.20 -9.56 30.37
C ASP A 329 26.71 -8.35 29.51
N ALA A 330 26.35 -8.57 28.24
CA ALA A 330 25.83 -7.56 27.31
C ALA A 330 24.30 -7.35 27.44
N PRO A 331 23.77 -6.13 27.23
CA PRO A 331 22.33 -5.87 27.30
C PRO A 331 21.52 -6.55 26.19
N GLY A 332 20.30 -6.93 26.55
CA GLY A 332 19.38 -7.75 25.75
C GLY A 332 19.25 -9.16 26.30
N MET A 333 18.60 -10.02 25.52
CA MET A 333 18.16 -11.38 25.92
C MET A 333 17.29 -11.42 27.19
N GLU A 334 16.49 -10.38 27.41
CA GLU A 334 15.67 -10.18 28.62
C GLU A 334 14.24 -9.71 28.32
N TRP A 335 13.33 -9.92 29.30
CA TRP A 335 11.97 -9.37 29.28
C TRP A 335 11.93 -7.94 29.80
N LYS A 336 11.46 -7.03 28.96
CA LYS A 336 11.24 -5.62 29.25
C LYS A 336 9.75 -5.27 29.20
N TYR A 337 9.40 -4.09 29.72
CA TYR A 337 8.02 -3.68 29.97
C TYR A 337 7.80 -2.23 29.56
N SER A 338 6.56 -1.88 29.21
CA SER A 338 6.11 -0.50 29.02
C SER A 338 4.61 -0.37 29.24
N ASP A 339 4.15 0.85 29.53
CA ASP A 339 2.73 1.17 29.70
C ASP A 339 2.03 1.45 28.36
N VAL A 340 2.78 1.67 27.27
CA VAL A 340 2.28 2.07 25.95
C VAL A 340 3.04 1.38 24.80
N TRP A 341 2.41 1.28 23.64
CA TRP A 341 3.06 0.94 22.38
C TRP A 341 2.62 1.91 21.26
N PRO A 342 3.52 2.42 20.40
CA PRO A 342 4.98 2.22 20.40
C PRO A 342 5.69 2.72 21.65
N VAL A 343 6.82 2.10 22.00
CA VAL A 343 7.63 2.54 23.15
C VAL A 343 8.25 3.92 22.83
N PRO A 344 8.22 4.89 23.76
CA PRO A 344 8.80 6.21 23.55
C PRO A 344 10.28 6.15 23.14
N SER A 345 10.57 6.63 21.94
CA SER A 345 11.84 6.44 21.23
C SER A 345 12.19 7.67 20.38
N ASN A 346 13.48 7.85 20.09
CA ASN A 346 13.98 8.87 19.19
C ASN A 346 14.14 8.30 17.77
N SER A 347 13.31 8.78 16.84
CA SER A 347 13.40 8.43 15.42
C SER A 347 14.76 8.87 14.85
N THR A 348 15.64 7.89 14.64
CA THR A 348 17.04 8.11 14.26
C THR A 348 17.24 7.66 12.83
N ARG A 349 17.50 8.61 11.93
CA ARG A 349 17.76 8.35 10.52
C ARG A 349 19.26 8.08 10.30
N LEU A 350 19.59 6.96 9.68
CA LEU A 350 20.94 6.63 9.23
C LEU A 350 20.98 6.57 7.71
N TYR A 351 21.81 7.42 7.11
CA TYR A 351 21.91 7.62 5.67
C TYR A 351 22.88 6.65 5.01
N PHE A 352 22.58 6.32 3.76
CA PHE A 352 23.37 5.44 2.91
C PHE A 352 24.40 6.27 2.12
N HIS A 353 25.69 5.99 2.27
CA HIS A 353 26.79 6.75 1.65
C HIS A 353 27.54 5.97 0.57
N GLN A 354 28.23 6.69 -0.31
CA GLN A 354 29.09 6.08 -1.33
C GLN A 354 30.16 5.19 -0.66
N GLY A 355 30.34 3.98 -1.18
CA GLY A 355 31.29 3.00 -0.62
C GLY A 355 30.74 2.11 0.50
N GLY A 356 29.44 2.18 0.80
CA GLY A 356 28.77 1.24 1.71
C GLY A 356 28.83 1.61 3.19
N SER A 357 28.92 2.91 3.51
CA SER A 357 28.83 3.39 4.90
C SER A 357 27.39 3.76 5.26
N LEU A 358 27.01 3.49 6.52
CA LEU A 358 25.74 3.86 7.15
C LEU A 358 26.05 4.87 8.28
N ASP A 359 25.49 6.08 8.22
CA ASP A 359 25.92 7.20 9.08
C ASP A 359 24.78 8.20 9.36
N PRO A 360 24.64 8.76 10.57
CA PRO A 360 23.59 9.74 10.87
C PRO A 360 23.75 11.10 10.15
N ARG A 361 24.90 11.38 9.53
CA ARG A 361 25.09 12.58 8.69
C ARG A 361 24.51 12.36 7.29
N SER A 362 23.75 13.32 6.78
CA SER A 362 23.29 13.32 5.38
C SER A 362 24.48 13.41 4.40
N PRO A 363 24.42 12.74 3.22
CA PRO A 363 25.47 12.82 2.19
C PRO A 363 25.79 14.25 1.75
N LEU A 364 27.07 14.49 1.43
CA LEU A 364 27.56 15.80 0.98
C LEU A 364 27.91 15.86 -0.52
N ASP A 365 27.80 14.73 -1.22
CA ASP A 365 28.04 14.65 -2.65
C ASP A 365 26.76 14.98 -3.44
N ASP A 366 26.91 15.72 -4.54
CA ASP A 366 25.79 16.27 -5.30
C ASP A 366 25.21 15.30 -6.36
N SER A 367 25.83 14.13 -6.58
CA SER A 367 25.40 13.14 -7.58
C SER A 367 26.04 11.77 -7.34
N VAL A 368 25.36 10.91 -6.58
CA VAL A 368 25.79 9.54 -6.25
C VAL A 368 24.61 8.60 -6.37
N SER A 369 24.83 7.45 -7.02
CA SER A 369 23.88 6.35 -7.07
C SER A 369 24.59 5.01 -7.25
N ILE A 370 23.87 3.92 -6.98
CA ILE A 370 24.28 2.54 -7.22
C ILE A 370 23.21 1.86 -8.07
N SER A 371 23.59 1.36 -9.25
CA SER A 371 22.72 0.59 -10.14
C SER A 371 23.04 -0.90 -10.09
N TYR A 372 22.02 -1.75 -10.12
CA TYR A 372 22.14 -3.21 -10.14
C TYR A 372 21.06 -3.85 -11.02
N LEU A 373 21.32 -5.09 -11.46
CA LEU A 373 20.38 -5.85 -12.28
C LEU A 373 19.62 -6.84 -11.40
N TYR A 374 18.29 -6.77 -11.42
CA TYR A 374 17.39 -7.76 -10.83
C TYR A 374 16.85 -8.68 -11.93
N ASP A 375 17.13 -9.99 -11.81
CA ASP A 375 16.66 -11.03 -12.72
C ASP A 375 15.66 -11.96 -11.99
N PRO A 376 14.35 -11.94 -12.32
CA PRO A 376 13.36 -12.79 -11.68
C PRO A 376 13.57 -14.30 -11.86
N SER A 377 14.51 -14.74 -12.71
CA SER A 377 14.90 -16.14 -12.86
C SER A 377 16.02 -16.58 -11.89
N ASP A 378 16.73 -15.64 -11.27
CA ASP A 378 17.66 -15.85 -10.15
C ASP A 378 17.39 -14.83 -9.02
N PRO A 379 16.24 -14.89 -8.34
CA PRO A 379 15.93 -13.97 -7.24
C PRO A 379 16.77 -14.29 -5.99
N VAL A 380 16.93 -13.31 -5.10
CA VAL A 380 17.67 -13.46 -3.84
C VAL A 380 16.95 -14.46 -2.92
N PRO A 381 17.64 -15.52 -2.43
CA PRO A 381 17.03 -16.51 -1.54
C PRO A 381 16.59 -15.98 -0.17
N THR A 382 15.43 -16.46 0.31
CA THR A 382 14.97 -16.27 1.69
C THR A 382 15.73 -17.18 2.66
N ILE A 383 16.40 -16.54 3.62
CA ILE A 383 17.08 -17.18 4.76
C ILE A 383 16.62 -16.44 6.02
N GLY A 384 15.90 -17.13 6.91
CA GLY A 384 15.39 -16.51 8.15
C GLY A 384 14.18 -15.60 7.94
N GLY A 385 13.88 -14.78 8.95
CA GLY A 385 12.83 -13.76 8.92
C GLY A 385 11.46 -14.26 9.42
N GLN A 386 10.41 -13.51 9.14
CA GLN A 386 9.04 -13.79 9.58
C GLN A 386 8.33 -14.75 8.60
N ASN A 387 8.62 -16.04 8.75
CA ASN A 387 8.12 -17.13 7.90
C ASN A 387 7.52 -18.26 8.75
N PHE A 388 6.75 -19.16 8.15
CA PHE A 388 6.36 -20.40 8.83
C PHE A 388 7.48 -21.45 8.88
N GLY A 389 7.56 -22.17 10.00
CA GLY A 389 8.41 -23.37 10.15
C GLY A 389 9.91 -23.09 10.14
N SER A 390 10.72 -24.09 9.82
CA SER A 390 12.18 -24.10 10.09
C SER A 390 13.03 -23.07 9.33
N ASN A 391 12.45 -22.26 8.45
CA ASN A 391 13.14 -21.15 7.79
C ASN A 391 12.83 -19.77 8.41
N SER A 392 12.08 -19.72 9.52
CA SER A 392 11.89 -18.52 10.31
C SER A 392 13.13 -18.15 11.15
N GLY A 393 13.11 -16.97 11.77
CA GLY A 393 14.04 -16.58 12.84
C GLY A 393 15.30 -15.86 12.35
N LEU A 394 16.13 -15.48 13.32
CA LEU A 394 17.38 -14.76 13.13
C LEU A 394 18.40 -15.72 12.47
N LYS A 395 18.85 -15.42 11.25
CA LYS A 395 19.78 -16.30 10.49
C LYS A 395 20.86 -15.54 9.74
N ASP A 396 22.01 -16.19 9.56
CA ASP A 396 23.20 -15.63 8.92
C ASP A 396 22.96 -15.33 7.42
N GLN A 397 22.97 -14.05 7.04
CA GLN A 397 22.71 -13.58 5.67
C GLN A 397 23.93 -13.68 4.74
N ARG A 398 25.12 -13.96 5.26
CA ARG A 398 26.36 -14.12 4.45
C ARG A 398 26.22 -14.96 3.17
N PRO A 399 25.41 -16.05 3.11
CA PRO A 399 25.20 -16.81 1.88
C PRO A 399 24.54 -16.01 0.73
N VAL A 400 23.83 -14.91 1.01
CA VAL A 400 23.17 -14.05 0.01
C VAL A 400 23.80 -12.68 -0.14
N GLU A 401 24.46 -12.15 0.90
CA GLU A 401 25.19 -10.86 0.88
C GLU A 401 26.33 -10.78 -0.15
N ASN A 402 26.79 -11.91 -0.68
CA ASN A 402 27.85 -11.97 -1.68
C ASN A 402 27.34 -11.84 -3.14
N ARG A 403 26.05 -11.54 -3.35
CA ARG A 403 25.45 -11.37 -4.68
C ARG A 403 25.58 -9.94 -5.20
N ASN A 404 25.61 -9.77 -6.53
CA ASN A 404 25.75 -8.47 -7.18
C ASN A 404 24.49 -7.59 -7.15
N ASP A 405 23.33 -8.18 -6.82
CA ASP A 405 22.03 -7.53 -6.69
C ASP A 405 21.65 -7.24 -5.23
N VAL A 406 22.59 -7.41 -4.30
CA VAL A 406 22.43 -7.11 -2.86
C VAL A 406 23.43 -6.02 -2.49
N ILE A 407 22.93 -4.82 -2.21
CA ILE A 407 23.72 -3.62 -1.93
C ILE A 407 23.81 -3.41 -0.42
N LEU A 408 25.02 -3.37 0.13
CA LEU A 408 25.27 -3.33 1.58
C LEU A 408 25.71 -1.94 2.06
N PHE A 409 25.20 -1.53 3.22
CA PHE A 409 25.62 -0.34 3.97
C PHE A 409 25.86 -0.72 5.44
N GLU A 410 26.99 -0.30 6.02
CA GLU A 410 27.40 -0.67 7.39
C GLU A 410 27.78 0.54 8.24
N THR A 411 27.41 0.53 9.52
CA THR A 411 27.97 1.49 10.49
C THR A 411 29.45 1.21 10.73
N PRO A 412 30.19 2.17 11.31
CA PRO A 412 31.35 1.86 12.14
C PRO A 412 31.02 0.77 13.18
N VAL A 413 32.06 0.20 13.79
CA VAL A 413 31.89 -0.64 14.98
C VAL A 413 31.25 0.22 16.07
N LEU A 414 30.18 -0.27 16.69
CA LEU A 414 29.53 0.42 17.81
C LEU A 414 30.46 0.39 19.03
N GLU A 415 30.69 1.55 19.64
CA GLU A 415 31.52 1.67 20.86
C GLU A 415 30.68 1.46 22.13
N GLU A 416 29.36 1.64 22.04
CA GLU A 416 28.37 1.45 23.09
C GLU A 416 27.13 0.73 22.50
N PRO A 417 26.35 -0.04 23.29
CA PRO A 417 25.14 -0.71 22.80
C PRO A 417 24.05 0.28 22.34
N LEU A 418 23.30 -0.09 21.29
CA LEU A 418 22.16 0.64 20.78
C LEU A 418 20.89 -0.22 20.83
N GLU A 419 19.95 0.15 21.70
CA GLU A 419 18.61 -0.44 21.73
C GLU A 419 17.67 0.25 20.73
N VAL A 420 16.98 -0.56 19.93
CA VAL A 420 15.95 -0.14 18.98
C VAL A 420 14.69 -0.96 19.26
N THR A 421 13.59 -0.28 19.60
CA THR A 421 12.33 -0.93 20.01
C THR A 421 11.14 -0.23 19.35
N GLY A 422 10.53 -0.89 18.37
CA GLY A 422 9.43 -0.35 17.55
C GLY A 422 9.54 -0.72 16.06
N LYS A 423 8.72 -0.08 15.23
CA LYS A 423 8.72 -0.23 13.76
C LYS A 423 9.99 0.31 13.12
N ILE A 424 10.64 -0.49 12.27
CA ILE A 424 11.80 -0.07 11.47
C ILE A 424 11.38 0.11 10.01
N THR A 425 11.70 1.27 9.42
CA THR A 425 11.42 1.57 8.01
C THR A 425 12.66 2.04 7.27
N ALA A 426 12.62 2.08 5.94
CA ALA A 426 13.67 2.69 5.12
C ALA A 426 13.07 3.61 4.05
N ASP A 427 13.51 4.87 4.02
CA ASP A 427 13.19 5.83 2.97
C ASP A 427 14.21 5.68 1.84
N LEU A 428 13.77 5.17 0.69
CA LEU A 428 14.62 4.94 -0.48
C LEU A 428 14.27 5.93 -1.59
N TYR A 429 15.30 6.49 -2.21
CA TYR A 429 15.18 7.21 -3.48
C TYR A 429 15.62 6.28 -4.61
N VAL A 430 14.68 5.88 -5.47
CA VAL A 430 14.86 4.77 -6.42
C VAL A 430 14.39 5.10 -7.84
N THR A 431 14.93 4.38 -8.83
CA THR A 431 14.39 4.32 -10.19
C THR A 431 14.63 2.94 -10.80
N SER A 432 13.91 2.62 -11.89
CA SER A 432 14.02 1.39 -12.68
C SER A 432 13.89 1.72 -14.16
N ASP A 433 14.36 0.83 -15.05
CA ASP A 433 14.05 0.87 -16.48
C ASP A 433 12.78 0.06 -16.83
N ARG A 434 11.99 -0.34 -15.83
CA ARG A 434 10.74 -1.11 -15.96
C ARG A 434 9.55 -0.35 -15.35
N TYR A 435 8.35 -0.78 -15.74
CA TYR A 435 7.08 -0.23 -15.26
C TYR A 435 6.70 -0.71 -13.84
N ASP A 436 7.32 -1.79 -13.37
CA ASP A 436 7.20 -2.30 -12.01
C ASP A 436 8.46 -3.08 -11.63
N THR A 437 8.70 -3.20 -10.32
CA THR A 437 9.75 -3.97 -9.66
C THR A 437 9.47 -3.93 -8.15
N ASP A 438 10.12 -4.79 -7.37
CA ASP A 438 10.13 -4.63 -5.91
C ASP A 438 11.41 -3.91 -5.44
N PHE A 439 11.35 -3.39 -4.22
CA PHE A 439 12.53 -3.06 -3.41
C PHE A 439 12.40 -3.73 -2.04
N THR A 440 13.36 -4.57 -1.70
CA THR A 440 13.48 -5.24 -0.40
C THR A 440 14.57 -4.58 0.43
N VAL A 441 14.33 -4.44 1.72
CA VAL A 441 15.34 -4.02 2.69
C VAL A 441 15.42 -5.05 3.81
N LYS A 442 16.65 -5.45 4.16
CA LYS A 442 16.94 -6.26 5.35
C LYS A 442 17.84 -5.46 6.29
N ILE A 443 17.61 -5.57 7.59
CA ILE A 443 18.52 -5.05 8.62
C ILE A 443 19.11 -6.22 9.42
N THR A 444 20.42 -6.18 9.64
CA THR A 444 21.18 -7.28 10.25
C THR A 444 22.14 -6.75 11.33
N ASP A 445 22.49 -7.64 12.24
CA ASP A 445 23.54 -7.46 13.24
C ASP A 445 24.82 -8.17 12.80
N VAL A 446 25.89 -7.39 12.60
CA VAL A 446 27.21 -7.91 12.23
C VAL A 446 28.03 -8.13 13.50
N TYR A 447 28.10 -9.38 13.93
CA TYR A 447 28.78 -9.82 15.14
C TYR A 447 30.31 -9.62 15.02
N PRO A 448 31.06 -9.55 16.15
CA PRO A 448 32.53 -9.42 16.15
C PRO A 448 33.29 -10.55 15.44
N ASP A 449 32.68 -11.73 15.30
CA ASP A 449 33.23 -12.87 14.52
C ASP A 449 32.92 -12.79 13.01
N GLY A 450 32.12 -11.82 12.60
CA GLY A 450 31.69 -11.58 11.23
C GLY A 450 30.49 -12.41 10.77
N ARG A 451 29.69 -13.04 11.64
CA ARG A 451 28.29 -13.43 11.31
C ARG A 451 27.49 -12.18 10.94
N SER A 452 26.48 -12.32 10.07
CA SER A 452 25.51 -11.25 9.78
C SER A 452 24.10 -11.75 10.05
N ILE A 453 23.65 -11.58 11.29
CA ILE A 453 22.40 -12.15 11.78
C ILE A 453 21.23 -11.25 11.37
N LEU A 454 20.31 -11.78 10.57
CA LEU A 454 19.07 -11.06 10.20
C LEU A 454 18.27 -10.68 11.45
N VAL A 455 17.90 -9.40 11.57
CA VAL A 455 17.03 -8.89 12.65
C VAL A 455 15.60 -8.75 12.16
N THR A 456 15.37 -8.09 11.04
CA THR A 456 14.08 -8.08 10.33
C THR A 456 14.24 -7.72 8.84
N ASP A 457 13.22 -7.98 8.03
CA ASP A 457 13.16 -7.65 6.60
C ASP A 457 11.76 -7.24 6.14
N GLY A 458 11.73 -6.40 5.11
CA GLY A 458 10.52 -5.89 4.47
C GLY A 458 10.69 -5.74 2.96
N ILE A 459 9.56 -5.52 2.28
CA ILE A 459 9.45 -5.33 0.84
C ILE A 459 8.48 -4.18 0.55
N LEU A 460 8.66 -3.55 -0.61
CA LEU A 460 7.63 -2.75 -1.26
C LEU A 460 7.62 -3.08 -2.74
N ARG A 461 6.45 -3.44 -3.27
CA ARG A 461 6.22 -3.52 -4.72
C ARG A 461 5.89 -2.13 -5.26
N MET A 462 6.57 -1.71 -6.32
CA MET A 462 6.49 -0.33 -6.78
C MET A 462 5.12 0.08 -7.34
N ARG A 463 4.33 -0.84 -7.90
CA ARG A 463 2.92 -0.58 -8.29
C ARG A 463 2.01 -0.21 -7.12
N ASN A 464 2.41 -0.47 -5.87
CA ASN A 464 1.65 -0.20 -4.65
C ASN A 464 2.32 0.86 -3.74
N ARG A 465 3.28 1.64 -4.26
CA ARG A 465 4.05 2.64 -3.51
C ARG A 465 3.23 3.69 -2.77
N ASN A 466 2.04 4.02 -3.29
CA ASN A 466 1.15 5.08 -2.80
C ASN A 466 -0.20 4.53 -2.30
N GLY A 467 -0.40 3.21 -2.27
CA GLY A 467 -1.67 2.60 -1.87
C GLY A 467 -1.77 1.10 -2.19
N SER A 468 -2.65 0.43 -1.46
CA SER A 468 -2.95 -1.00 -1.66
C SER A 468 -4.22 -1.24 -2.49
N ASP A 469 -5.05 -0.23 -2.75
CA ASP A 469 -6.36 -0.33 -3.39
C ASP A 469 -6.34 -0.18 -4.93
N HIS A 470 -5.23 0.28 -5.50
CA HIS A 470 -5.03 0.43 -6.94
C HIS A 470 -3.57 0.10 -7.36
N TRP A 471 -3.33 0.02 -8.68
CA TRP A 471 -1.97 -0.10 -9.25
C TRP A 471 -1.54 1.22 -9.87
N GLU A 472 -0.44 1.81 -9.37
CA GLU A 472 0.22 2.97 -9.95
C GLU A 472 1.59 2.56 -10.50
N PHE A 473 1.68 2.25 -11.80
CA PHE A 473 2.95 1.81 -12.41
C PHE A 473 4.03 2.90 -12.37
N MET A 474 5.31 2.50 -12.32
CA MET A 474 6.46 3.41 -12.48
C MET A 474 6.58 3.86 -13.92
N GLU A 475 7.07 5.07 -14.17
CA GLU A 475 7.56 5.45 -15.51
C GLU A 475 9.09 5.25 -15.59
N PRO A 476 9.60 4.51 -16.60
CA PRO A 476 11.02 4.15 -16.68
C PRO A 476 11.99 5.34 -16.65
N GLY A 477 12.92 5.33 -15.71
CA GLY A 477 13.91 6.39 -15.48
C GLY A 477 13.43 7.53 -14.57
N THR A 478 12.15 7.60 -14.21
CA THR A 478 11.63 8.54 -13.20
C THR A 478 12.14 8.14 -11.81
N THR A 479 12.52 9.12 -10.99
CA THR A 479 12.95 8.89 -9.61
C THR A 479 11.77 9.01 -8.65
N TYR A 480 11.63 8.04 -7.76
CA TYR A 480 10.59 7.99 -6.73
C TYR A 480 11.24 8.00 -5.34
N ARG A 481 10.64 8.71 -4.37
CA ARG A 481 10.86 8.46 -2.95
C ARG A 481 9.80 7.45 -2.50
N VAL A 482 10.23 6.38 -1.84
CA VAL A 482 9.34 5.34 -1.30
C VAL A 482 9.79 4.89 0.09
N THR A 483 8.88 4.38 0.91
CA THR A 483 9.18 3.89 2.25
C THR A 483 8.90 2.40 2.34
N VAL A 484 9.90 1.60 2.72
CA VAL A 484 9.78 0.15 2.93
C VAL A 484 9.55 -0.11 4.41
N ASP A 485 8.45 -0.79 4.77
CA ASP A 485 8.12 -1.21 6.14
C ASP A 485 8.68 -2.61 6.42
N MET A 486 9.60 -2.70 7.37
CA MET A 486 10.24 -3.95 7.81
C MET A 486 9.62 -4.49 9.12
N PHE A 487 8.43 -4.00 9.49
CA PHE A 487 7.70 -4.30 10.72
C PHE A 487 8.49 -3.92 12.00
N SER A 488 7.87 -4.22 13.14
CA SER A 488 8.41 -3.95 14.47
C SER A 488 9.32 -5.04 15.01
N THR A 489 10.29 -4.63 15.82
CA THR A 489 11.16 -5.52 16.60
C THR A 489 11.62 -4.85 17.90
N ALA A 490 12.30 -5.59 18.77
CA ALA A 490 13.08 -5.06 19.89
C ALA A 490 14.47 -5.72 19.88
N TYR A 491 15.50 -4.95 19.53
CA TYR A 491 16.86 -5.47 19.35
C TYR A 491 17.93 -4.50 19.88
N ALA A 492 18.93 -5.03 20.59
CA ALA A 492 20.11 -4.32 21.06
C ALA A 492 21.35 -4.71 20.23
N TRP A 493 21.79 -3.82 19.33
CA TRP A 493 23.08 -3.98 18.66
C TRP A 493 24.19 -3.62 19.63
N ASN A 494 25.03 -4.59 20.00
CA ASN A 494 25.94 -4.45 21.13
C ASN A 494 27.30 -3.81 20.79
N ALA A 495 28.04 -3.38 21.81
CA ALA A 495 29.37 -2.82 21.63
C ALA A 495 30.30 -3.86 20.95
N GLY A 496 31.02 -3.46 19.90
CA GLY A 496 31.79 -4.37 19.05
C GLY A 496 31.05 -4.87 17.80
N HIS A 497 29.72 -4.73 17.73
CA HIS A 497 28.90 -5.11 16.58
C HIS A 497 28.82 -3.97 15.55
N ARG A 498 28.08 -4.19 14.44
CA ARG A 498 27.64 -3.14 13.50
C ARG A 498 26.18 -3.34 13.11
N ILE A 499 25.50 -2.25 12.82
CA ILE A 499 24.25 -2.28 12.07
C ILE A 499 24.61 -2.37 10.59
N ARG A 500 24.08 -3.37 9.88
CA ARG A 500 24.16 -3.47 8.42
C ARG A 500 22.77 -3.48 7.81
N VAL A 501 22.60 -2.71 6.74
CA VAL A 501 21.41 -2.70 5.89
C VAL A 501 21.76 -3.29 4.53
N ALA A 502 20.91 -4.17 4.02
CA ALA A 502 21.01 -4.76 2.68
C ALA A 502 19.78 -4.37 1.84
N VAL A 503 20.01 -3.75 0.69
CA VAL A 503 18.97 -3.36 -0.28
C VAL A 503 19.03 -4.25 -1.52
N SER A 504 17.88 -4.73 -1.99
CA SER A 504 17.75 -5.53 -3.21
C SER A 504 16.33 -5.37 -3.80
N SER A 505 15.93 -6.24 -4.72
CA SER A 505 14.62 -6.26 -5.38
C SER A 505 13.94 -7.64 -5.36
N SER A 506 14.33 -8.53 -4.45
CA SER A 506 13.61 -9.80 -4.21
C SER A 506 14.00 -10.44 -2.87
N ASN A 507 13.11 -11.26 -2.31
CA ASN A 507 13.39 -12.13 -1.17
C ASN A 507 12.50 -13.38 -1.29
N TYR A 508 12.94 -14.34 -2.12
CA TYR A 508 12.15 -15.47 -2.59
C TYR A 508 12.59 -16.79 -1.93
N PRO A 509 11.66 -17.64 -1.43
CA PRO A 509 10.22 -17.59 -1.65
C PRO A 509 9.39 -17.00 -0.50
N ARG A 510 9.90 -16.19 0.47
CA ARG A 510 9.04 -15.45 1.42
C ARG A 510 7.97 -14.70 0.64
N PHE A 511 8.43 -13.96 -0.36
CA PHE A 511 7.63 -13.27 -1.35
C PHE A 511 7.65 -14.01 -2.70
N LEU A 512 6.75 -13.68 -3.61
CA LEU A 512 6.97 -13.96 -5.03
C LEU A 512 8.12 -13.10 -5.58
N ALA A 513 8.59 -13.46 -6.77
CA ALA A 513 9.54 -12.65 -7.52
C ALA A 513 8.75 -11.87 -8.56
N ASN A 514 8.70 -10.54 -8.44
CA ASN A 514 8.03 -9.68 -9.40
C ASN A 514 8.60 -9.88 -10.82
N PRO A 515 7.78 -10.10 -11.86
CA PRO A 515 8.23 -10.32 -13.23
C PRO A 515 8.84 -9.07 -13.90
N ASN A 516 8.74 -7.90 -13.27
CA ASN A 516 9.09 -6.58 -13.82
C ASN A 516 8.30 -6.21 -15.08
N THR A 517 7.02 -6.61 -15.11
CA THR A 517 6.04 -6.36 -16.18
C THR A 517 4.78 -5.70 -15.60
N ARG A 518 3.86 -5.25 -16.46
CA ARG A 518 2.54 -4.75 -16.03
C ARG A 518 1.52 -5.87 -15.73
N ASP A 519 1.86 -7.13 -15.95
CA ASP A 519 1.05 -8.31 -15.61
C ASP A 519 0.71 -8.36 -14.11
N GLY A 520 -0.50 -8.83 -13.77
CA GLY A 520 -0.84 -9.27 -12.42
C GLY A 520 -0.11 -10.57 -12.03
N ILE A 521 -0.01 -10.85 -10.73
CA ILE A 521 0.77 -11.96 -10.16
C ILE A 521 0.50 -13.31 -10.81
N TYR A 522 -0.76 -13.59 -11.13
CA TYR A 522 -1.15 -14.86 -11.71
C TYR A 522 -0.76 -14.98 -13.19
N ASP A 523 -1.03 -13.95 -14.00
CA ASP A 523 -1.05 -14.09 -15.45
C ASP A 523 0.36 -14.18 -16.05
N ASN A 524 1.35 -13.54 -15.41
CA ASN A 524 2.80 -13.78 -15.48
C ASN A 524 3.28 -14.44 -16.80
N SER A 525 3.08 -13.71 -17.90
CA SER A 525 3.25 -14.23 -19.27
C SER A 525 4.72 -14.35 -19.69
N GLY A 526 5.60 -13.69 -18.94
CA GLY A 526 7.06 -13.70 -19.04
C GLY A 526 7.65 -12.79 -17.97
N HIS A 527 8.98 -12.75 -17.87
CA HIS A 527 9.70 -11.84 -16.98
C HIS A 527 10.74 -11.02 -17.76
N LEU A 528 11.08 -9.86 -17.21
CA LEU A 528 12.13 -8.98 -17.70
C LEU A 528 13.19 -8.78 -16.61
N VAL A 529 14.45 -8.62 -16.99
CA VAL A 529 15.51 -8.14 -16.08
C VAL A 529 15.29 -6.64 -15.87
N ALA A 530 15.28 -6.14 -14.64
CA ALA A 530 15.20 -4.72 -14.32
C ALA A 530 16.59 -4.15 -14.00
N ASN A 531 16.90 -2.94 -14.48
CA ASN A 531 18.07 -2.17 -14.07
C ASN A 531 17.66 -1.13 -13.02
N ASN A 532 17.68 -1.56 -11.76
CA ASN A 532 17.24 -0.76 -10.62
C ASN A 532 18.39 0.09 -10.10
N THR A 533 18.09 1.30 -9.61
CA THR A 533 19.09 2.26 -9.14
C THR A 533 18.63 2.94 -7.87
N LEU A 534 19.52 2.98 -6.87
CA LEU A 534 19.37 3.62 -5.57
C LEU A 534 20.19 4.91 -5.53
N PHE A 535 19.60 6.04 -5.13
CA PHE A 535 20.28 7.34 -5.03
C PHE A 535 20.79 7.62 -3.61
N LEU A 536 21.95 8.28 -3.52
CA LEU A 536 22.74 8.48 -2.31
C LEU A 536 23.34 9.91 -2.22
N ASP A 537 22.83 10.85 -3.02
CA ASP A 537 23.28 12.25 -3.01
C ASP A 537 22.50 13.12 -2.03
N ARG A 538 23.01 14.33 -1.75
CA ARG A 538 22.36 15.29 -0.83
C ARG A 538 20.89 15.55 -1.17
N SER A 539 20.53 15.56 -2.46
CA SER A 539 19.14 15.84 -2.89
C SER A 539 18.21 14.63 -2.81
N ARG A 540 18.77 13.42 -2.68
CA ARG A 540 18.06 12.13 -2.66
C ARG A 540 18.70 11.17 -1.63
N PRO A 541 18.72 11.54 -0.34
CA PRO A 541 19.52 10.84 0.66
C PRO A 541 18.79 9.61 1.21
N SER A 542 18.92 8.46 0.52
CA SER A 542 18.33 7.19 0.98
C SER A 542 18.84 6.80 2.37
N SER A 543 17.97 6.24 3.21
CA SER A 543 18.24 6.01 4.63
C SER A 543 17.37 4.92 5.26
N VAL A 544 17.83 4.37 6.39
CA VAL A 544 17.01 3.58 7.32
C VAL A 544 16.61 4.46 8.52
N ILE A 545 15.46 4.19 9.13
CA ILE A 545 14.91 4.93 10.27
C ILE A 545 14.73 3.94 11.42
N LEU A 546 15.39 4.22 12.55
CA LEU A 546 15.44 3.37 13.74
C LEU A 546 14.73 4.05 14.93
N PRO A 547 13.74 3.43 15.59
CA PRO A 547 13.17 3.90 16.85
C PRO A 547 14.14 3.61 18.03
N VAL A 548 15.12 4.48 18.22
CA VAL A 548 16.18 4.31 19.22
C VAL A 548 15.66 4.62 20.62
N ILE A 549 15.91 3.73 21.57
CA ILE A 549 15.67 3.97 22.99
C ILE A 549 16.89 4.69 23.58
N GLY A 550 16.70 5.90 24.12
CA GLY A 550 17.79 6.75 24.58
C GLY A 550 18.39 7.61 23.46
N ARG A 551 19.72 7.63 23.31
CA ARG A 551 20.46 8.44 22.33
C ARG A 551 21.31 7.55 21.43
N TYR A 552 21.46 7.93 20.16
CA TYR A 552 22.40 7.28 19.25
C TYR A 552 23.86 7.65 19.59
N PRO A 553 24.79 6.69 19.77
CA PRO A 553 26.19 6.98 20.05
C PRO A 553 26.88 7.82 18.96
N ASN A 554 27.84 8.66 19.36
CA ASN A 554 28.72 9.41 18.44
C ASN A 554 28.01 10.32 17.41
N LEU A 555 26.83 10.87 17.73
CA LEU A 555 26.28 12.00 16.98
C LEU A 555 27.29 13.17 16.98
N PRO A 556 27.63 13.75 15.80
CA PRO A 556 28.63 14.81 15.73
C PRO A 556 28.11 16.11 16.37
N PRO A 557 28.97 16.93 17.01
CA PRO A 557 28.56 18.22 17.55
C PRO A 557 28.11 19.16 16.43
N ILE A 558 27.01 19.87 16.68
CA ILE A 558 26.35 20.75 15.72
C ILE A 558 27.29 21.89 15.29
N VAL A 559 27.65 21.92 14.01
CA VAL A 559 28.56 22.94 13.46
C VAL A 559 27.76 24.16 13.02
N VAL A 560 27.43 25.04 13.98
CA VAL A 560 26.85 26.36 13.68
C VAL A 560 27.86 27.19 12.88
N ARG A 561 27.53 27.52 11.63
CA ARG A 561 28.29 28.48 10.83
C ARG A 561 27.78 29.89 11.11
N ILE A 562 28.65 30.75 11.61
CA ILE A 562 28.40 32.19 11.70
C ILE A 562 28.79 32.82 10.35
N PRO A 563 27.98 33.74 9.76
CA PRO A 563 28.39 34.52 8.60
C PRO A 563 29.66 35.37 8.87
N ASP A 564 30.42 35.69 7.81
CA ASP A 564 31.60 36.55 7.91
C ASP A 564 31.26 37.98 8.37
N GLU A 565 32.22 38.68 8.99
CA GLU A 565 32.01 39.97 9.71
C GLU A 565 31.42 41.12 8.88
N GLU A 566 31.35 41.02 7.55
CA GLU A 566 30.86 42.09 6.66
C GLU A 566 29.32 42.16 6.51
N SER A 567 28.55 41.20 7.05
CA SER A 567 27.08 41.18 6.92
C SER A 567 26.30 41.64 8.16
N ILE A 568 26.85 42.57 8.95
CA ILE A 568 26.20 43.14 10.14
C ILE A 568 25.74 44.57 9.84
N GLU A 569 24.48 44.73 9.43
CA GLU A 569 23.82 46.05 9.37
C GLU A 569 23.06 46.32 10.68
N MET A 570 23.27 47.52 11.25
CA MET A 570 22.43 48.06 12.32
C MET A 570 21.24 48.80 11.70
N ASP A 571 20.08 48.75 12.34
CA ASP A 571 18.92 49.55 11.93
C ASP A 571 19.02 51.02 12.41
N ASP A 572 18.09 51.87 11.94
CA ASP A 572 18.01 53.29 12.31
C ASP A 572 17.67 53.54 13.80
N MET A 573 17.42 52.49 14.59
CA MET A 573 17.20 52.56 16.05
C MET A 573 18.43 52.06 16.85
N GLY A 574 19.38 51.39 16.19
CA GLY A 574 20.66 50.97 16.76
C GLY A 574 20.66 49.56 17.34
N GLU A 575 19.67 48.73 17.00
CA GLU A 575 19.64 47.32 17.44
C GLU A 575 20.46 46.41 16.50
N LEU A 576 20.99 45.31 17.05
CA LEU A 576 21.92 44.40 16.39
C LEU A 576 21.23 43.07 16.07
N ASN A 577 20.57 42.99 14.92
CA ASN A 577 19.88 41.78 14.49
C ASN A 577 20.85 40.70 13.98
N LEU A 578 21.14 39.71 14.84
CA LEU A 578 21.88 38.50 14.49
C LEU A 578 20.90 37.37 14.09
N SER A 579 20.69 37.18 12.78
CA SER A 579 19.94 36.05 12.25
C SER A 579 20.84 34.81 12.07
N VAL A 580 20.66 33.81 12.94
CA VAL A 580 21.28 32.49 12.75
C VAL A 580 20.40 31.69 11.78
N VAL A 581 20.79 31.65 10.50
CA VAL A 581 20.14 30.80 9.50
C VAL A 581 20.63 29.37 9.66
N VAL A 582 19.83 28.52 10.30
CA VAL A 582 19.95 27.07 10.19
C VAL A 582 19.31 26.66 8.87
N SER A 583 20.08 26.08 7.95
CA SER A 583 19.58 25.56 6.68
C SER A 583 19.11 24.11 6.83
N ASP A 584 17.88 23.86 6.38
CA ASP A 584 17.20 22.59 6.14
C ASP A 584 16.78 21.72 7.35
N GLU A 585 15.53 21.98 7.77
CA GLU A 585 14.41 21.03 8.00
C GLU A 585 14.54 19.79 8.92
N ASP A 586 15.70 19.13 9.04
CA ASP A 586 15.77 17.72 9.51
C ASP A 586 16.11 17.53 11.01
N VAL A 587 15.69 18.47 11.90
CA VAL A 587 16.02 18.40 13.34
C VAL A 587 14.86 18.75 14.29
N GLY A 588 13.95 17.79 14.47
CA GLY A 588 13.12 17.71 15.68
C GLY A 588 13.94 17.22 16.89
N ASN A 589 13.59 17.67 18.10
CA ASN A 589 14.17 17.26 19.39
C ASN A 589 15.68 17.53 19.59
N LEU A 590 16.08 18.81 19.57
CA LEU A 590 17.28 19.29 20.27
C LEU A 590 16.92 20.31 21.36
N THR A 591 17.36 20.07 22.59
CA THR A 591 17.27 21.03 23.70
C THR A 591 18.58 21.80 23.83
N TYR A 592 18.53 23.13 23.71
CA TYR A 592 19.70 24.00 23.80
C TYR A 592 19.78 24.66 25.19
N VAL A 593 20.97 24.62 25.83
CA VAL A 593 21.23 25.32 27.09
C VAL A 593 22.07 26.57 26.82
N TRP A 594 21.56 27.72 27.25
CA TRP A 594 22.20 29.02 27.10
C TRP A 594 22.70 29.51 28.47
N SER A 595 23.96 29.95 28.57
CA SER A 595 24.51 30.47 29.84
C SER A 595 24.96 31.93 29.72
N VAL A 596 24.49 32.76 30.65
CA VAL A 596 24.87 34.18 30.77
C VAL A 596 25.49 34.38 32.15
N ASP A 597 26.73 34.85 32.20
CA ASP A 597 27.47 35.16 33.43
C ASP A 597 27.46 34.07 34.53
N SER A 598 27.52 32.80 34.12
CA SER A 598 27.68 31.63 35.01
C SER A 598 26.58 31.41 36.05
N ALA A 599 25.37 31.88 35.78
CA ALA A 599 24.15 31.27 36.30
C ALA A 599 23.52 30.41 35.19
N GLU A 600 23.06 29.20 35.55
CA GLU A 600 22.21 28.42 34.66
C GLU A 600 20.78 28.96 34.73
N VAL A 601 20.12 29.02 33.57
CA VAL A 601 18.69 29.30 33.45
C VAL A 601 18.09 28.16 32.66
N SER A 602 17.27 27.35 33.33
CA SER A 602 16.44 26.32 32.71
C SER A 602 14.98 26.72 32.82
N GLY A 603 14.25 26.65 31.70
CA GLY A 603 12.82 26.93 31.65
C GLY A 603 12.37 27.76 30.44
N VAL A 604 11.36 27.22 29.76
CA VAL A 604 10.47 27.84 28.75
C VAL A 604 10.99 27.93 27.31
N ASP A 605 10.19 27.39 26.40
CA ASP A 605 10.35 27.42 24.94
C ASP A 605 9.99 28.79 24.34
N ALA A 606 10.99 29.59 23.97
CA ALA A 606 10.86 30.66 22.98
C ALA A 606 12.24 31.11 22.45
N PRO A 607 12.43 31.31 21.12
CA PRO A 607 13.69 31.82 20.55
C PRO A 607 13.83 33.36 20.64
N PHE A 608 13.27 34.00 21.68
CA PHE A 608 13.27 35.46 21.82
C PHE A 608 13.56 35.91 23.27
N PHE A 609 14.49 36.84 23.44
CA PHE A 609 14.81 37.46 24.74
C PHE A 609 14.12 38.83 24.87
N LEU A 610 13.47 39.09 26.01
CA LEU A 610 12.75 40.35 26.25
C LEU A 610 13.28 41.05 27.52
N PHE A 611 14.05 42.12 27.33
CA PHE A 611 14.69 42.86 28.43
C PHE A 611 13.77 43.97 28.98
N HIS A 612 13.62 44.03 30.31
CA HIS A 612 12.93 45.13 30.99
C HIS A 612 13.90 45.96 31.87
N PRO A 613 14.23 47.21 31.50
CA PRO A 613 15.23 48.02 32.21
C PRO A 613 14.66 48.73 33.45
N SER A 614 14.80 48.12 34.63
CA SER A 614 14.31 48.64 35.92
C SER A 614 15.34 49.50 36.70
N GLY A 615 15.88 50.54 36.06
CA GLY A 615 16.50 51.70 36.74
C GLY A 615 18.00 51.62 37.10
N ASP A 616 18.76 52.62 36.65
CA ASP A 616 20.07 53.10 37.12
C ASP A 616 21.23 52.08 37.35
N GLY A 617 22.02 51.81 36.29
CA GLY A 617 23.42 51.35 36.47
C GLY A 617 24.19 50.81 35.25
N ASP A 618 25.30 51.47 34.87
CA ASP A 618 26.27 51.00 33.84
C ASP A 618 26.94 49.66 34.19
N SER A 619 27.10 48.77 33.20
CA SER A 619 27.21 47.33 33.50
C SER A 619 27.91 46.41 32.45
N VAL A 620 28.25 45.15 32.83
CA VAL A 620 29.14 44.17 32.17
C VAL A 620 28.70 42.67 32.30
N HIS A 621 28.40 41.93 31.20
CA HIS A 621 27.76 40.58 31.07
C HIS A 621 28.32 39.84 29.84
N SER A 622 28.60 38.55 29.98
CA SER A 622 29.14 37.67 28.94
C SER A 622 28.29 36.41 28.74
N VAL A 623 28.12 35.99 27.47
CA VAL A 623 27.44 34.74 27.10
C VAL A 623 28.50 33.68 26.82
N ASN A 624 28.37 32.50 27.41
CA ASN A 624 29.20 31.34 27.09
C ASN A 624 28.31 30.21 26.57
N VAL A 625 28.72 29.59 25.46
CA VAL A 625 28.13 28.35 24.96
C VAL A 625 29.06 27.20 25.36
N SER A 626 28.52 26.19 26.06
CA SER A 626 29.24 25.00 26.48
C SER A 626 28.38 23.78 26.19
N VAL A 627 28.93 22.77 25.52
CA VAL A 627 28.32 21.44 25.50
C VAL A 627 28.73 20.72 26.79
N ILE A 628 27.77 20.10 27.47
CA ILE A 628 28.04 19.23 28.62
C ILE A 628 27.96 17.79 28.13
N ASP A 629 29.09 17.11 28.21
CA ASP A 629 29.22 15.66 28.13
C ASP A 629 30.04 15.18 29.35
N ALA A 630 29.88 13.92 29.73
CA ALA A 630 30.14 13.43 31.08
C ALA A 630 31.46 12.69 31.28
N ASP A 631 32.45 12.82 30.39
CA ASP A 631 33.86 12.65 30.80
C ASP A 631 34.88 13.36 29.87
N VAL A 632 36.15 13.39 30.30
CA VAL A 632 37.34 13.98 29.62
C VAL A 632 37.51 15.53 29.73
N PRO A 633 38.75 16.07 29.89
CA PRO A 633 38.94 17.43 30.44
C PRO A 633 38.77 18.61 29.46
N ARG A 634 38.09 19.66 29.95
CA ARG A 634 37.80 20.94 29.27
C ARG A 634 39.03 21.66 28.71
N LYS A 635 38.84 22.34 27.58
CA LYS A 635 39.75 23.36 27.05
C LYS A 635 38.96 24.61 26.62
N GLU A 636 38.73 25.51 27.58
CA GLU A 636 37.98 26.75 27.34
C GLU A 636 38.62 27.66 26.27
N VAL A 637 37.76 28.29 25.48
CA VAL A 637 38.05 29.52 24.72
C VAL A 637 36.98 30.53 25.12
N ARG A 638 37.37 31.78 25.40
CA ARG A 638 36.46 32.84 25.89
C ARG A 638 36.50 34.09 25.01
N VAL A 639 35.32 34.66 24.75
CA VAL A 639 35.11 36.01 24.20
C VAL A 639 33.96 36.63 25.03
N GLY A 640 33.97 37.95 25.33
CA GLY A 640 33.03 38.52 26.30
C GLY A 640 32.70 40.01 26.09
N TRP A 641 31.47 40.39 26.47
CA TRP A 641 30.80 41.68 26.21
C TRP A 641 30.19 42.28 27.51
N THR A 642 29.17 43.18 27.48
CA THR A 642 28.86 44.06 28.64
C THR A 642 27.37 44.54 28.95
N VAL A 643 26.65 43.98 29.98
CA VAL A 643 25.37 44.45 30.65
C VAL A 643 25.28 43.95 32.14
N ARG A 644 24.39 44.35 33.08
CA ARG A 644 24.19 43.76 34.47
C ARG A 644 22.82 44.21 34.99
N VAL A 645 22.30 43.47 35.98
CA VAL A 645 21.33 43.94 36.99
C VAL A 645 21.80 43.49 38.40
N ARG A 646 21.11 43.86 39.48
CA ARG A 646 21.43 43.47 40.88
C ARG A 646 20.32 42.62 41.53
N ASN A 647 20.74 41.56 42.22
CA ASN A 647 20.02 40.77 43.25
C ASN A 647 18.68 40.12 42.87
N VAL A 648 18.65 38.78 42.75
CA VAL A 648 17.74 37.85 43.49
C VAL A 648 18.54 36.55 43.80
N HIS A 649 18.00 35.63 44.61
CA HIS A 649 18.56 34.34 45.07
C HIS A 649 17.81 33.16 44.34
N VAL A 650 17.93 31.84 44.56
CA VAL A 650 18.42 30.94 45.65
C VAL A 650 18.97 29.63 45.01
N PRO A 651 19.97 28.93 45.56
CA PRO A 651 20.32 27.54 45.20
C PRO A 651 19.32 26.52 45.82
N THR A 652 19.37 25.19 45.66
CA THR A 652 20.47 24.24 45.33
C THR A 652 19.91 22.93 44.72
N GLU A 653 20.77 22.06 44.18
CA GLU A 653 20.47 20.64 43.89
C GLU A 653 20.18 19.81 45.17
N ILE A 654 19.85 18.51 44.97
CA ILE A 654 19.68 17.41 45.93
C ILE A 654 20.31 17.66 47.32
N VAL A 655 19.46 17.74 48.35
CA VAL A 655 19.88 17.86 49.76
C VAL A 655 19.47 16.59 50.53
N ASP A 656 20.42 15.93 51.19
CA ASP A 656 20.13 14.99 52.28
C ASP A 656 19.74 15.86 53.49
N VAL A 657 18.42 16.02 53.71
CA VAL A 657 17.85 17.14 54.48
C VAL A 657 18.16 17.02 55.98
N ASP A 658 19.18 17.75 56.42
CA ASP A 658 19.46 18.04 57.84
C ASP A 658 18.22 18.74 58.46
N PRO A 659 17.86 18.49 59.73
CA PRO A 659 16.45 18.26 60.07
C PRO A 659 15.66 19.52 60.46
N GLU A 660 15.42 20.43 59.51
CA GLU A 660 14.28 21.37 59.44
C GLU A 660 14.42 22.24 58.18
N GLY A 661 13.34 22.44 57.39
CA GLY A 661 13.44 23.31 56.21
C GLY A 661 12.20 23.41 55.31
N ASP A 662 12.22 24.39 54.41
CA ASP A 662 11.25 24.54 53.31
C ASP A 662 11.69 23.67 52.12
N VAL A 663 10.75 22.93 51.52
CA VAL A 663 11.00 22.00 50.41
C VAL A 663 10.07 22.35 49.25
N VAL A 664 10.62 22.68 48.09
CA VAL A 664 9.85 22.94 46.87
C VAL A 664 9.88 21.71 45.99
N LEU A 665 8.70 21.29 45.52
CA LEU A 665 8.47 20.18 44.60
C LEU A 665 7.68 20.71 43.39
N TYR A 666 7.65 19.93 42.32
CA TYR A 666 6.82 20.19 41.14
C TYR A 666 5.87 19.02 40.95
N GLU A 667 4.60 19.30 40.59
CA GLU A 667 3.64 18.22 40.32
C GLU A 667 4.14 17.28 39.23
N LYS A 668 3.90 15.98 39.44
CA LYS A 668 4.14 14.92 38.46
C LYS A 668 3.33 13.69 38.84
N GLU A 669 2.93 12.92 37.84
CA GLU A 669 2.27 11.65 38.03
C GLU A 669 3.14 10.68 38.87
N ASN A 670 2.56 10.13 39.95
CA ASN A 670 3.24 9.26 40.92
C ASN A 670 4.49 9.87 41.60
N GLY A 671 4.48 11.19 41.85
CA GLY A 671 5.50 11.88 42.63
C GLY A 671 5.72 11.31 44.04
N SER A 672 6.97 11.30 44.50
CA SER A 672 7.30 11.00 45.89
C SER A 672 8.59 11.66 46.37
N GLN A 673 8.71 11.81 47.70
CA GLN A 673 9.84 12.38 48.41
C GLN A 673 10.00 11.66 49.76
N ILE A 674 11.23 11.26 50.11
CA ILE A 674 11.53 10.68 51.43
C ILE A 674 11.95 11.79 52.39
N PHE A 675 11.39 11.76 53.59
CA PHE A 675 11.79 12.58 54.73
C PHE A 675 12.37 11.68 55.82
N ARG A 676 13.42 12.15 56.52
CA ARG A 676 14.16 11.36 57.53
C ARG A 676 14.39 12.18 58.79
N ALA A 677 14.16 11.57 59.95
CA ALA A 677 14.38 12.16 61.27
C ALA A 677 15.25 11.25 62.14
N ARG A 678 16.36 11.78 62.66
CA ARG A 678 17.26 11.06 63.57
C ARG A 678 17.39 11.80 64.90
N PHE A 679 16.57 11.41 65.86
CA PHE A 679 16.72 11.83 67.25
C PHE A 679 17.98 11.20 67.87
N LEU A 680 18.71 11.96 68.70
CA LEU A 680 20.05 11.57 69.18
C LEU A 680 20.05 10.76 70.49
N ASP A 681 18.94 10.76 71.24
CA ASP A 681 18.80 9.90 72.41
C ASP A 681 18.37 8.48 72.01
N ARG A 682 18.92 7.48 72.71
CA ARG A 682 18.67 6.06 72.44
C ARG A 682 18.29 5.32 73.73
N ASP A 683 17.03 5.47 74.14
CA ASP A 683 16.38 4.43 74.94
C ASP A 683 15.59 3.50 74.00
N PRO A 684 15.95 2.20 73.90
CA PRO A 684 15.29 1.27 73.00
C PRO A 684 13.95 0.71 73.51
N TYR A 685 13.32 1.29 74.54
CA TYR A 685 12.08 0.77 75.15
C TYR A 685 10.86 1.71 75.23
N GLU A 686 11.01 3.04 75.06
CA GLU A 686 9.88 3.99 74.94
C GLU A 686 10.19 5.03 73.83
N ASP A 687 9.55 4.89 72.66
CA ASP A 687 9.84 5.70 71.46
C ASP A 687 8.55 5.94 70.64
N GLU A 688 7.55 6.63 71.24
CA GLU A 688 6.28 6.97 70.60
C GLU A 688 6.45 8.14 69.60
N ARG A 689 6.88 7.83 68.37
CA ARG A 689 7.03 8.82 67.30
C ARG A 689 5.79 8.96 66.43
N THR A 690 5.32 10.19 66.24
CA THR A 690 4.15 10.49 65.41
C THR A 690 4.53 11.40 64.24
N TRP A 691 4.39 10.93 63.01
CA TRP A 691 4.46 11.74 61.79
C TRP A 691 3.08 12.27 61.42
N SER A 692 2.96 13.56 61.10
CA SER A 692 1.70 14.20 60.71
C SER A 692 1.88 15.12 59.51
N LEU A 693 1.01 14.98 58.50
CA LEU A 693 0.90 15.87 57.35
C LEU A 693 -0.33 16.76 57.53
N ASP A 694 -0.18 18.08 57.41
CA ASP A 694 -1.24 19.08 57.58
C ASP A 694 -2.04 18.93 58.90
N SER A 695 -1.31 18.61 59.97
CA SER A 695 -1.83 18.30 61.32
C SER A 695 -2.66 17.00 61.41
N VAL A 696 -2.68 16.16 60.38
CA VAL A 696 -3.28 14.82 60.37
C VAL A 696 -2.18 13.77 60.49
N THR A 697 -2.29 12.86 61.47
CA THR A 697 -1.31 11.77 61.64
C THR A 697 -1.32 10.82 60.45
N VAL A 698 -0.15 10.62 59.84
CA VAL A 698 0.06 9.78 58.64
C VAL A 698 0.90 8.53 58.91
N GLN A 699 1.77 8.54 59.92
CA GLN A 699 2.56 7.36 60.31
C GLN A 699 2.85 7.36 61.82
N GLN A 700 2.90 6.16 62.41
CA GLN A 700 3.33 5.90 63.78
C GLN A 700 4.63 5.08 63.76
N GLY A 701 5.65 5.55 64.47
CA GLY A 701 7.00 5.00 64.46
C GLY A 701 7.82 5.31 63.18
N GLY A 702 9.07 4.86 63.20
CA GLY A 702 10.01 4.94 62.06
C GLY A 702 10.89 6.20 62.04
N ASP A 703 12.12 6.02 61.53
CA ASP A 703 13.09 7.10 61.25
C ASP A 703 12.79 7.84 59.93
N GLU A 704 11.89 7.31 59.09
CA GLU A 704 11.64 7.79 57.72
C GLU A 704 10.14 7.79 57.40
N TYR A 705 9.71 8.71 56.53
CA TYR A 705 8.37 8.80 55.95
C TYR A 705 8.45 9.06 54.45
N LEU A 706 7.64 8.34 53.67
CA LEU A 706 7.52 8.52 52.22
C LEU A 706 6.29 9.40 51.93
N PHE A 707 6.54 10.67 51.66
CA PHE A 707 5.52 11.58 51.13
C PHE A 707 5.27 11.23 49.66
N ARG A 708 4.00 11.12 49.26
CA ARG A 708 3.56 10.89 47.87
C ARG A 708 2.67 12.06 47.45
N TYR A 709 2.79 12.45 46.18
CA TYR A 709 2.08 13.58 45.58
C TYR A 709 1.83 13.32 44.09
N ASP A 710 0.87 14.04 43.52
CA ASP A 710 0.37 13.87 42.17
C ASP A 710 -0.12 15.22 41.59
N HIS A 711 -0.82 15.19 40.44
CA HIS A 711 -1.46 16.34 39.81
C HIS A 711 -2.76 16.84 40.51
N SER A 712 -2.91 16.53 41.79
CA SER A 712 -3.94 17.10 42.68
C SER A 712 -3.35 17.65 43.99
N SER A 713 -2.02 17.70 44.06
CA SER A 713 -1.25 17.98 45.28
C SER A 713 -0.59 19.36 45.30
N SER A 714 -0.85 20.22 44.30
CA SER A 714 -0.38 21.61 44.24
C SER A 714 -0.83 22.44 45.45
N GLY A 715 0.07 23.34 45.88
CA GLY A 715 -0.16 24.20 47.05
C GLY A 715 0.88 23.99 48.16
N LYS A 716 0.48 24.22 49.41
CA LYS A 716 1.39 24.24 50.56
C LYS A 716 0.95 23.27 51.65
N HIS A 717 1.79 22.30 51.94
CA HIS A 717 1.63 21.30 52.98
C HIS A 717 2.65 21.49 54.11
N VAL A 718 2.40 20.87 55.26
CA VAL A 718 3.30 20.86 56.40
C VAL A 718 3.46 19.45 56.92
N LEU A 719 4.68 18.90 56.85
CA LEU A 719 5.04 17.64 57.47
C LEU A 719 5.74 17.90 58.80
N GLU A 720 5.26 17.31 59.89
CA GLU A 720 5.90 17.36 61.21
C GLU A 720 6.10 15.94 61.75
N VAL A 721 7.19 15.73 62.49
CA VAL A 721 7.39 14.52 63.30
C VAL A 721 7.80 14.89 64.71
N GLU A 722 7.09 14.36 65.69
CA GLU A 722 7.37 14.56 67.12
C GLU A 722 7.68 13.24 67.81
N SER A 723 8.63 13.29 68.74
CA SER A 723 9.11 12.19 69.59
C SER A 723 9.31 12.74 71.00
N GLY A 724 8.81 12.07 72.04
CA GLY A 724 8.93 12.59 73.41
C GLY A 724 8.60 11.59 74.50
N ASP A 725 9.08 11.91 75.71
CA ASP A 725 8.96 11.09 76.91
C ASP A 725 8.39 11.91 78.09
N LEU A 726 8.50 11.36 79.32
CA LEU A 726 8.07 12.04 80.55
C LEU A 726 8.97 13.21 80.99
N TYR A 727 10.04 13.53 80.24
CA TYR A 727 11.03 14.55 80.55
C TYR A 727 11.16 15.65 79.46
N GLY A 728 10.77 15.38 78.21
CA GLY A 728 10.59 16.38 77.16
C GLY A 728 10.14 15.81 75.80
N SER A 729 9.79 16.68 74.86
CA SER A 729 9.60 16.29 73.45
C SER A 729 10.51 17.07 72.51
N SER A 730 10.88 16.43 71.40
CA SER A 730 11.60 16.99 70.26
C SER A 730 10.75 16.84 69.02
N ARG A 731 10.73 17.88 68.18
CA ARG A 731 9.98 17.90 66.92
C ARG A 731 10.90 18.34 65.78
N TYR A 732 10.64 17.84 64.58
CA TYR A 732 11.14 18.38 63.32
C TYR A 732 9.97 18.74 62.41
N ARG A 733 10.19 19.73 61.53
CA ARG A 733 9.17 20.26 60.62
C ARG A 733 9.74 20.54 59.24
N TRP A 734 8.95 20.25 58.22
CA TRP A 734 9.15 20.68 56.85
C TRP A 734 7.89 21.39 56.34
N ASN A 735 8.05 22.53 55.68
CA ASN A 735 6.97 23.12 54.88
C ASN A 735 7.21 22.72 53.43
N ILE A 736 6.24 22.07 52.80
CA ILE A 736 6.34 21.57 51.43
C ILE A 736 5.50 22.49 50.54
N GLU A 737 6.07 22.99 49.45
CA GLU A 737 5.35 23.75 48.43
C GLU A 737 5.45 23.01 47.09
N ILE A 738 4.31 22.53 46.59
CA ILE A 738 4.23 21.83 45.31
C ILE A 738 3.72 22.82 44.26
N ILE A 739 4.58 23.06 43.27
CA ILE A 739 4.33 23.95 42.15
C ILE A 739 3.56 23.20 41.07
N ASP A 740 2.45 23.80 40.65
CA ASP A 740 1.59 23.45 39.52
C ASP A 740 2.39 23.39 38.20
N VAL A 741 2.08 22.42 37.33
CA VAL A 741 2.79 22.14 36.07
C VAL A 741 1.77 21.91 34.95
N ASN A 742 1.61 22.93 34.12
CA ASN A 742 0.61 22.99 33.04
C ASN A 742 0.69 21.79 32.08
N ARG A 743 -0.44 21.13 31.85
CA ARG A 743 -0.62 19.98 30.95
C ARG A 743 -1.42 20.45 29.72
N PRO A 744 -0.93 20.23 28.49
CA PRO A 744 -1.55 20.82 27.29
C PRO A 744 -2.97 20.26 27.03
N PRO A 745 -3.84 21.02 26.33
CA PRO A 745 -5.21 20.60 26.06
C PRO A 745 -5.30 19.30 25.28
N LEU A 746 -6.27 18.44 25.59
CA LEU A 746 -6.50 17.18 24.88
C LEU A 746 -7.54 17.36 23.77
N ILE A 747 -7.19 16.97 22.54
CA ILE A 747 -8.11 16.99 21.39
C ILE A 747 -8.72 15.60 21.19
N SER A 748 -10.04 15.51 21.16
CA SER A 748 -10.80 14.32 20.73
C SER A 748 -11.64 14.65 19.49
N VAL A 749 -11.58 13.81 18.46
CA VAL A 749 -12.44 13.96 17.27
C VAL A 749 -13.79 13.29 17.53
N LEU A 750 -14.86 14.07 17.68
CA LEU A 750 -16.23 13.54 17.80
C LEU A 750 -16.77 13.06 16.45
N LYS A 751 -16.35 13.72 15.37
CA LYS A 751 -16.83 13.51 14.01
C LYS A 751 -15.79 14.00 13.01
N GLY A 752 -15.75 13.36 11.84
CA GLY A 752 -14.80 13.64 10.77
C GLY A 752 -13.71 12.57 10.66
N PRO A 753 -12.96 12.54 9.55
CA PRO A 753 -11.80 11.65 9.37
C PRO A 753 -10.77 11.81 10.50
N MET A 754 -10.32 10.70 11.10
CA MET A 754 -9.26 10.68 12.13
C MET A 754 -7.88 10.26 11.60
N ARG A 755 -7.81 9.93 10.30
CA ARG A 755 -6.65 9.49 9.53
C ARG A 755 -6.81 10.00 8.11
N ASP A 756 -5.70 10.01 7.38
CA ASP A 756 -5.66 10.42 5.98
C ASP A 756 -6.75 9.74 5.15
N VAL A 757 -7.41 10.53 4.32
CA VAL A 757 -8.64 10.15 3.63
C VAL A 757 -8.59 10.57 2.18
N SER A 758 -8.96 9.65 1.29
CA SER A 758 -9.18 9.96 -0.11
C SER A 758 -10.67 10.13 -0.39
N VAL A 759 -11.04 11.15 -1.16
CA VAL A 759 -12.42 11.44 -1.59
C VAL A 759 -12.42 11.79 -3.07
N ASN A 760 -13.29 11.17 -3.86
CA ASN A 760 -13.54 11.61 -5.24
C ASN A 760 -14.10 13.03 -5.24
N GLU A 761 -13.57 13.90 -6.11
CA GLU A 761 -14.16 15.21 -6.34
C GLU A 761 -15.60 15.11 -6.86
N THR A 762 -16.41 16.09 -6.45
CA THR A 762 -17.83 16.22 -6.80
C THR A 762 -18.28 17.66 -6.54
N ASP A 763 -19.22 18.17 -7.35
CA ASP A 763 -19.80 19.51 -7.17
C ASP A 763 -20.39 19.72 -5.76
N GLY A 764 -19.66 20.44 -4.89
CA GLY A 764 -20.09 20.74 -3.53
C GLY A 764 -19.82 19.62 -2.51
N GLY A 765 -18.77 18.82 -2.73
CA GLY A 765 -18.22 17.90 -1.75
C GLY A 765 -17.83 18.59 -0.44
N SER A 766 -17.95 17.88 0.68
CA SER A 766 -17.50 18.40 1.98
C SER A 766 -17.11 17.32 2.99
N LEU A 767 -16.07 17.61 3.78
CA LEU A 767 -15.68 16.87 4.97
C LEU A 767 -15.82 17.79 6.19
N VAL A 768 -16.53 17.32 7.22
CA VAL A 768 -16.86 18.11 8.41
C VAL A 768 -16.31 17.45 9.66
N TRP A 769 -15.45 18.18 10.37
CA TRP A 769 -14.96 17.83 11.70
C TRP A 769 -15.77 18.52 12.79
N GLU A 770 -16.01 17.79 13.87
CA GLU A 770 -16.44 18.34 15.17
C GLU A 770 -15.51 17.73 16.23
N LEU A 771 -14.93 18.58 17.08
CA LEU A 771 -13.98 18.23 18.13
C LEU A 771 -14.61 18.41 19.51
N ASP A 772 -14.14 17.61 20.46
CA ASP A 772 -14.27 17.83 21.90
C ASP A 772 -12.85 18.13 22.42
N VAL A 773 -12.67 19.24 23.13
CA VAL A 773 -11.34 19.69 23.55
C VAL A 773 -11.39 20.02 25.04
N THR A 774 -10.63 19.25 25.82
CA THR A 774 -10.63 19.32 27.28
C THR A 774 -9.26 19.66 27.81
N ASP A 775 -9.20 20.70 28.63
CA ASP A 775 -7.99 21.04 29.37
C ASP A 775 -7.85 20.20 30.64
N PRO A 776 -6.71 19.53 30.90
CA PRO A 776 -6.52 18.72 32.11
C PRO A 776 -6.49 19.51 33.42
N ASP A 777 -6.08 20.78 33.38
CA ASP A 777 -5.96 21.69 34.54
C ASP A 777 -7.22 22.57 34.70
N GLY A 778 -7.99 22.72 33.63
CA GLY A 778 -9.22 23.51 33.55
C GLY A 778 -9.01 24.94 33.03
N ASP A 779 -7.86 25.22 32.41
CA ASP A 779 -7.58 26.51 31.78
C ASP A 779 -8.35 26.68 30.43
N ALA A 780 -8.37 27.92 29.91
CA ALA A 780 -9.26 28.31 28.81
C ALA A 780 -8.62 28.11 27.43
N VAL A 781 -9.12 27.13 26.67
CA VAL A 781 -8.53 26.71 25.38
C VAL A 781 -9.05 27.52 24.18
N GLU A 782 -8.13 27.98 23.32
CA GLU A 782 -8.42 28.48 21.98
C GLU A 782 -8.13 27.40 20.92
N ILE A 783 -9.08 27.17 20.01
CA ILE A 783 -8.97 26.19 18.92
C ILE A 783 -8.85 26.93 17.59
N THR A 784 -7.86 26.57 16.79
CA THR A 784 -7.56 27.16 15.48
C THR A 784 -7.48 26.07 14.41
N TRP A 785 -7.92 26.38 13.19
CA TRP A 785 -7.86 25.48 12.04
C TRP A 785 -7.00 26.08 10.92
N SER A 786 -6.23 25.23 10.26
CA SER A 786 -5.40 25.56 9.11
C SER A 786 -5.52 24.51 8.01
N LEU A 787 -5.29 24.94 6.78
CA LEU A 787 -5.17 24.13 5.58
C LEU A 787 -3.79 24.45 4.99
N ASP A 788 -2.92 23.45 4.86
CA ASP A 788 -1.54 23.61 4.36
C ASP A 788 -0.75 24.69 5.11
N GLY A 789 -0.90 24.72 6.44
CA GLY A 789 -0.28 25.71 7.34
C GLY A 789 -0.92 27.10 7.31
N ARG A 790 -1.87 27.38 6.41
CA ARG A 790 -2.61 28.64 6.35
C ARG A 790 -3.88 28.57 7.20
N MET A 791 -4.04 29.47 8.17
CA MET A 791 -5.26 29.54 8.99
C MET A 791 -6.54 29.74 8.14
N VAL A 792 -7.56 28.92 8.39
CA VAL A 792 -8.87 28.91 7.70
C VAL A 792 -10.08 29.04 8.63
N GLY A 793 -9.93 28.81 9.94
CA GLY A 793 -11.04 28.90 10.90
C GLY A 793 -10.61 28.84 12.37
N THR A 794 -11.59 28.94 13.29
CA THR A 794 -11.41 28.80 14.74
C THR A 794 -12.65 28.15 15.38
N GLY A 795 -12.47 27.54 16.56
CA GLY A 795 -13.51 26.82 17.30
C GLY A 795 -13.57 25.32 17.03
N GLU A 796 -14.51 24.64 17.67
CA GLU A 796 -14.62 23.17 17.74
C GLU A 796 -14.92 22.47 16.41
N GLY A 797 -15.34 23.19 15.36
CA GLY A 797 -15.77 22.58 14.10
C GLY A 797 -15.23 23.29 12.85
N TYR A 798 -14.92 22.49 11.83
CA TYR A 798 -14.44 22.96 10.53
C TYR A 798 -15.03 22.12 9.40
N ALA A 799 -15.26 22.76 8.26
CA ALA A 799 -15.70 22.12 7.03
C ALA A 799 -14.68 22.40 5.92
N PHE A 800 -13.98 21.35 5.49
CA PHE A 800 -13.28 21.36 4.21
C PHE A 800 -14.32 21.19 3.10
N LEU A 801 -14.25 22.03 2.08
CA LEU A 801 -15.14 22.02 0.91
C LEU A 801 -14.30 21.75 -0.33
N PHE A 802 -14.82 20.96 -1.26
CA PHE A 802 -14.14 20.60 -2.51
C PHE A 802 -15.15 20.45 -3.66
N ASP A 803 -14.64 20.59 -4.87
CA ASP A 803 -15.34 20.56 -6.16
C ASP A 803 -14.39 19.99 -7.24
N HIS A 804 -14.82 19.92 -8.50
CA HIS A 804 -14.00 19.44 -9.64
C HIS A 804 -12.87 20.41 -10.07
N ASP A 805 -12.57 21.45 -9.28
CA ASP A 805 -11.37 22.29 -9.41
C ASP A 805 -10.40 22.04 -8.22
N SER A 806 -10.70 21.06 -7.35
CA SER A 806 -10.06 20.83 -6.06
C SER A 806 -9.20 19.56 -5.99
N ALA A 807 -8.82 18.94 -7.10
CA ALA A 807 -7.94 17.76 -7.11
C ALA A 807 -6.58 18.03 -6.44
N GLY A 808 -6.13 17.10 -5.58
CA GLY A 808 -4.85 17.20 -4.86
C GLY A 808 -4.93 16.85 -3.37
N THR A 809 -3.78 16.89 -2.69
CA THR A 809 -3.67 16.55 -1.26
C THR A 809 -3.50 17.81 -0.41
N TYR A 810 -4.41 18.01 0.54
CA TYR A 810 -4.43 19.14 1.47
C TYR A 810 -4.28 18.68 2.91
N ARG A 811 -3.40 19.32 3.68
CA ARG A 811 -3.19 19.01 5.09
C ARG A 811 -4.09 19.87 5.98
N VAL A 812 -5.24 19.33 6.36
CA VAL A 812 -6.12 19.92 7.38
C VAL A 812 -5.47 19.75 8.75
N THR A 813 -5.37 20.82 9.54
CA THR A 813 -4.76 20.79 10.88
C THR A 813 -5.49 21.68 11.87
N ALA A 814 -5.92 21.09 12.99
CA ALA A 814 -6.46 21.78 14.15
C ALA A 814 -5.40 21.89 15.25
N THR A 815 -5.25 23.07 15.83
CA THR A 815 -4.37 23.33 16.98
C THR A 815 -5.19 23.90 18.13
N ALA A 816 -5.14 23.25 19.29
CA ALA A 816 -5.75 23.69 20.54
C ALA A 816 -4.66 24.18 21.49
N SER A 817 -4.83 25.35 22.11
CA SER A 817 -3.83 25.98 22.98
C SER A 817 -4.48 26.67 24.18
N ASP A 818 -3.90 26.50 25.37
CA ASP A 818 -4.27 27.20 26.61
C ASP A 818 -3.50 28.53 26.80
N GLY A 819 -2.52 28.81 25.91
CA GLY A 819 -1.61 29.97 26.00
C GLY A 819 -0.25 29.70 26.68
N ARG A 820 0.00 28.47 27.14
CA ARG A 820 1.24 27.96 27.76
C ARG A 820 1.67 26.61 27.16
N GLY A 821 0.71 25.76 26.80
CA GLY A 821 0.86 24.50 26.09
C GLY A 821 -0.16 24.36 24.95
N SER A 822 0.08 23.42 24.03
CA SER A 822 -0.80 23.19 22.88
C SER A 822 -0.71 21.78 22.32
N SER A 823 -1.84 21.25 21.85
CA SER A 823 -1.93 20.00 21.09
C SER A 823 -2.35 20.24 19.65
N VAL A 824 -1.97 19.32 18.76
CA VAL A 824 -2.22 19.42 17.32
C VAL A 824 -2.82 18.11 16.81
N PHE A 825 -3.88 18.23 16.01
CA PHE A 825 -4.47 17.16 15.20
C PHE A 825 -4.29 17.51 13.72
N SER A 826 -3.66 16.64 12.94
CA SER A 826 -3.51 16.78 11.49
C SER A 826 -4.09 15.58 10.75
N VAL A 827 -4.61 15.82 9.54
CA VAL A 827 -5.08 14.81 8.60
C VAL A 827 -4.89 15.31 7.17
N ASN A 828 -4.38 14.46 6.28
CA ASN A 828 -4.31 14.76 4.86
C ASN A 828 -5.61 14.34 4.18
N VAL A 829 -6.21 15.26 3.41
CA VAL A 829 -7.35 14.98 2.53
C VAL A 829 -6.81 14.95 1.11
N THR A 830 -6.85 13.78 0.47
CA THR A 830 -6.58 13.65 -0.96
C THR A 830 -7.90 13.70 -1.70
N VAL A 831 -8.15 14.81 -2.39
CA VAL A 831 -9.21 14.88 -3.39
C VAL A 831 -8.69 14.18 -4.64
N ILE A 832 -9.31 13.05 -4.98
CA ILE A 832 -9.04 12.27 -6.19
C ILE A 832 -9.74 12.97 -7.36
N ASP A 833 -8.94 13.27 -8.37
CA ASP A 833 -9.29 13.71 -9.74
C ASP A 833 -10.23 12.71 -10.43
N VAL A 834 -11.32 13.17 -11.06
CA VAL A 834 -12.34 12.30 -11.69
C VAL A 834 -12.68 12.75 -13.11
N ASN A 835 -11.87 12.26 -14.05
CA ASN A 835 -12.02 12.32 -15.52
C ASN A 835 -13.48 12.54 -16.02
N ARG A 836 -13.72 13.71 -16.59
CA ARG A 836 -14.96 14.11 -17.26
C ARG A 836 -14.87 13.82 -18.76
N ALA A 837 -15.47 12.71 -19.20
CA ALA A 837 -15.46 12.26 -20.60
C ALA A 837 -15.60 13.42 -21.63
N PRO A 838 -14.69 13.54 -22.62
CA PRO A 838 -14.56 14.70 -23.49
C PRO A 838 -15.81 14.96 -24.31
N ARG A 839 -16.03 16.22 -24.69
CA ARG A 839 -17.29 16.67 -25.29
C ARG A 839 -17.09 17.29 -26.67
N ILE A 840 -17.67 16.65 -27.70
CA ILE A 840 -17.84 17.26 -29.02
C ILE A 840 -18.83 18.42 -28.90
N VAL A 841 -18.33 19.65 -28.96
CA VAL A 841 -19.07 20.92 -28.87
C VAL A 841 -19.85 21.18 -30.15
N SER A 842 -19.14 21.00 -31.28
CA SER A 842 -19.67 21.17 -32.62
C SER A 842 -18.97 20.20 -33.57
N GLY A 843 -19.60 19.96 -34.71
CA GLY A 843 -18.99 19.18 -35.79
C GLY A 843 -19.49 19.66 -37.14
N ILE A 844 -18.60 19.69 -38.11
CA ILE A 844 -18.83 20.13 -39.47
C ILE A 844 -18.76 18.89 -40.37
N PRO A 845 -19.70 18.68 -41.31
CA PRO A 845 -20.94 19.43 -41.51
C PRO A 845 -21.89 19.38 -40.30
N PRO A 846 -22.71 20.41 -40.06
CA PRO A 846 -23.64 20.41 -38.92
C PRO A 846 -24.81 19.44 -39.11
N GLU A 847 -25.13 19.07 -40.35
CA GLU A 847 -26.19 18.12 -40.72
C GLU A 847 -25.65 16.68 -40.70
N ASP A 848 -26.33 15.77 -40.01
CA ASP A 848 -25.89 14.37 -39.86
C ASP A 848 -26.06 13.52 -41.15
N ILE A 849 -26.85 14.00 -42.12
CA ILE A 849 -26.98 13.39 -43.45
C ILE A 849 -26.51 14.44 -44.46
N VAL A 850 -25.58 14.06 -45.33
CA VAL A 850 -24.93 14.97 -46.28
C VAL A 850 -25.03 14.36 -47.68
N SER A 851 -25.29 15.18 -48.70
CA SER A 851 -25.35 14.72 -50.09
C SER A 851 -24.48 15.56 -51.02
N ARG A 852 -23.84 14.91 -51.98
CA ARG A 852 -23.04 15.51 -53.05
C ARG A 852 -23.33 14.82 -54.37
N ASP A 853 -23.41 15.59 -55.44
CA ASP A 853 -23.35 15.05 -56.80
C ASP A 853 -21.88 14.68 -57.10
N GLU A 854 -21.63 13.57 -57.80
CA GLU A 854 -20.25 13.19 -58.16
C GLU A 854 -19.67 14.10 -59.27
N GLU A 855 -18.37 14.38 -59.20
CA GLU A 855 -17.67 15.30 -60.11
C GLU A 855 -16.20 14.89 -60.32
N GLU A 856 -15.43 15.68 -61.06
CA GLU A 856 -13.98 15.47 -61.22
C GLU A 856 -13.25 16.15 -60.05
N ASP A 857 -12.45 15.38 -59.30
CA ASP A 857 -11.70 15.82 -58.11
C ASP A 857 -12.58 16.41 -56.97
N GLY A 858 -13.76 15.81 -56.74
CA GLY A 858 -14.68 16.18 -55.66
C GLY A 858 -14.14 15.88 -54.26
N SER A 859 -14.50 16.70 -53.27
CA SER A 859 -14.07 16.47 -51.87
C SER A 859 -15.01 17.11 -50.85
N ILE A 860 -15.02 16.55 -49.64
CA ILE A 860 -15.72 17.10 -48.48
C ILE A 860 -14.91 16.90 -47.19
N THR A 861 -14.69 18.00 -46.47
CA THR A 861 -14.02 17.99 -45.16
C THR A 861 -15.03 17.88 -44.03
N PHE A 862 -14.75 16.95 -43.11
CA PHE A 862 -15.37 16.83 -41.80
C PHE A 862 -14.40 17.34 -40.72
N SER A 863 -14.92 17.92 -39.65
CA SER A 863 -14.11 18.32 -38.49
C SER A 863 -14.94 18.33 -37.21
N VAL A 864 -14.28 18.24 -36.05
CA VAL A 864 -14.92 18.43 -34.74
C VAL A 864 -14.24 19.53 -33.95
N GLU A 865 -15.05 20.21 -33.14
CA GLU A 865 -14.62 21.12 -32.09
C GLU A 865 -14.87 20.38 -30.77
N VAL A 866 -13.81 20.15 -30.00
CA VAL A 866 -13.86 19.38 -28.75
C VAL A 866 -13.49 20.30 -27.60
N GLU A 867 -14.33 20.30 -26.57
CA GLU A 867 -14.01 20.80 -25.23
C GLU A 867 -13.76 19.58 -24.36
N ASP A 868 -12.69 19.65 -23.58
CA ASP A 868 -12.51 18.84 -22.38
C ASP A 868 -12.35 19.82 -21.21
N GLU A 869 -12.81 19.42 -20.03
CA GLU A 869 -12.82 20.29 -18.83
C GLU A 869 -11.61 20.04 -17.92
N ASP A 870 -11.00 18.86 -17.95
CA ASP A 870 -9.83 18.51 -17.12
C ASP A 870 -8.50 18.91 -17.79
N GLY A 871 -8.46 18.94 -19.13
CA GLY A 871 -7.32 19.39 -19.93
C GLY A 871 -6.46 18.25 -20.50
N ASP A 872 -7.07 17.07 -20.68
CA ASP A 872 -6.42 15.82 -21.01
C ASP A 872 -5.95 15.71 -22.48
N VAL A 873 -5.16 14.70 -22.79
CA VAL A 873 -4.48 14.56 -24.10
C VAL A 873 -5.39 13.93 -25.16
N ILE A 874 -6.40 14.72 -25.59
CA ILE A 874 -7.42 14.32 -26.55
C ILE A 874 -6.82 13.73 -27.85
N ARG A 875 -7.29 12.54 -28.20
CA ARG A 875 -7.06 11.85 -29.47
C ARG A 875 -8.33 11.84 -30.30
N ILE A 876 -8.21 12.08 -31.60
CA ILE A 876 -9.33 12.13 -32.54
C ILE A 876 -9.02 11.15 -33.67
N SER A 877 -9.83 10.10 -33.83
CA SER A 877 -9.73 9.11 -34.90
C SER A 877 -10.99 9.09 -35.77
N TRP A 878 -10.79 9.09 -37.08
CA TRP A 878 -11.83 9.10 -38.10
C TRP A 878 -11.93 7.75 -38.78
N PHE A 879 -13.16 7.36 -39.11
CA PHE A 879 -13.51 6.09 -39.70
C PHE A 879 -14.43 6.30 -40.91
N VAL A 880 -14.31 5.44 -41.91
CA VAL A 880 -15.25 5.30 -43.03
C VAL A 880 -15.71 3.85 -43.08
N ASP A 881 -17.03 3.64 -43.00
CA ASP A 881 -17.68 2.32 -42.96
C ASP A 881 -17.10 1.37 -41.89
N GLY A 882 -16.63 1.94 -40.78
CA GLY A 882 -16.02 1.22 -39.65
C GLY A 882 -14.52 0.89 -39.81
N VAL A 883 -13.85 1.40 -40.84
CA VAL A 883 -12.40 1.30 -41.02
C VAL A 883 -11.75 2.65 -40.68
N GLU A 884 -10.73 2.66 -39.82
CA GLU A 884 -10.00 3.89 -39.45
C GLU A 884 -9.21 4.45 -40.67
N THR A 885 -9.30 5.76 -40.90
CA THR A 885 -8.73 6.44 -42.08
C THR A 885 -7.82 7.62 -41.77
N ALA A 886 -8.00 8.32 -40.65
CA ALA A 886 -7.19 9.47 -40.26
C ALA A 886 -7.22 9.73 -38.74
N SER A 887 -6.17 10.36 -38.20
CA SER A 887 -6.07 10.72 -36.78
C SER A 887 -5.71 12.21 -36.61
N SER A 888 -6.69 13.09 -36.73
CA SER A 888 -6.51 14.56 -36.81
C SER A 888 -7.82 15.33 -36.51
N GLU A 889 -7.72 16.63 -36.18
CA GLU A 889 -8.88 17.52 -35.91
C GLU A 889 -9.92 17.57 -37.06
N SER A 890 -9.47 17.30 -38.28
CA SER A 890 -10.30 17.20 -39.48
C SER A 890 -9.87 16.04 -40.37
N PHE A 891 -10.81 15.57 -41.19
CA PHE A 891 -10.66 14.51 -42.19
C PHE A 891 -11.32 14.96 -43.49
N THR A 892 -10.68 14.74 -44.63
CA THR A 892 -11.27 15.04 -45.95
C THR A 892 -11.52 13.75 -46.70
N PHE A 893 -12.78 13.55 -47.09
CA PHE A 893 -13.21 12.46 -47.96
C PHE A 893 -13.18 12.95 -49.42
N GLU A 894 -12.32 12.36 -50.23
CA GLU A 894 -12.19 12.62 -51.67
C GLU A 894 -13.06 11.63 -52.46
N TYR A 895 -13.75 12.12 -53.49
CA TYR A 895 -14.67 11.35 -54.33
C TYR A 895 -14.59 11.77 -55.80
N GLY A 896 -14.90 10.85 -56.71
CA GLY A 896 -14.94 11.14 -58.15
C GLY A 896 -16.09 10.44 -58.86
N TRP A 897 -16.13 10.51 -60.19
CA TRP A 897 -17.15 9.90 -61.07
C TRP A 897 -17.38 8.37 -61.00
N ASN A 898 -16.77 7.69 -60.03
CA ASN A 898 -16.92 6.26 -59.77
C ASN A 898 -17.15 6.00 -58.27
N SER A 899 -17.56 7.04 -57.51
CA SER A 899 -17.70 7.05 -56.05
C SER A 899 -19.16 7.16 -55.59
N SER A 900 -20.14 7.04 -56.49
CA SER A 900 -21.56 7.07 -56.13
C SER A 900 -21.94 5.92 -55.18
N GLY A 901 -22.63 6.25 -54.08
CA GLY A 901 -22.86 5.35 -52.97
C GLY A 901 -23.26 6.06 -51.66
N SER A 902 -23.42 5.27 -50.59
CA SER A 902 -23.58 5.77 -49.20
C SER A 902 -22.38 5.33 -48.37
N TYR A 903 -21.83 6.25 -47.59
CA TYR A 903 -20.68 6.03 -46.70
C TYR A 903 -21.03 6.50 -45.29
N ALA A 904 -20.76 5.67 -44.28
CA ALA A 904 -20.84 6.07 -42.88
C ALA A 904 -19.48 6.65 -42.44
N VAL A 905 -19.39 7.98 -42.33
CA VAL A 905 -18.18 8.66 -41.82
C VAL A 905 -18.39 8.92 -40.34
N SER A 906 -17.54 8.38 -39.47
CA SER A 906 -17.64 8.62 -38.02
C SER A 906 -16.32 9.09 -37.43
N VAL A 907 -16.42 9.80 -36.31
CA VAL A 907 -15.29 10.24 -35.49
C VAL A 907 -15.46 9.68 -34.09
N VAL A 908 -14.35 9.22 -33.51
CA VAL A 908 -14.22 8.89 -32.09
C VAL A 908 -13.19 9.84 -31.50
N VAL A 909 -13.50 10.34 -30.31
CA VAL A 909 -12.71 11.31 -29.55
C VAL A 909 -12.53 10.74 -28.15
N SER A 910 -11.28 10.65 -27.70
CA SER A 910 -10.93 10.00 -26.43
C SER A 910 -9.80 10.75 -25.72
N ASP A 911 -9.92 10.90 -24.41
CA ASP A 911 -8.87 11.30 -23.46
C ASP A 911 -7.82 10.19 -23.28
N GLY A 912 -8.26 8.92 -23.31
CA GLY A 912 -7.51 7.71 -23.01
C GLY A 912 -8.20 6.77 -22.00
N ILE A 913 -9.31 7.22 -21.42
CA ILE A 913 -10.15 6.56 -20.40
C ILE A 913 -11.57 6.35 -20.94
N ASP A 914 -12.21 7.41 -21.44
CA ASP A 914 -13.56 7.46 -22.02
C ASP A 914 -13.53 7.73 -23.54
N GLU A 915 -14.66 7.50 -24.21
CA GLU A 915 -14.82 7.76 -25.66
C GLU A 915 -16.18 8.43 -25.97
N VAL A 916 -16.15 9.54 -26.71
CA VAL A 916 -17.33 10.15 -27.33
C VAL A 916 -17.24 10.06 -28.86
N GLY A 917 -18.36 9.95 -29.56
CA GLY A 917 -18.35 9.84 -31.02
C GLY A 917 -19.53 10.48 -31.72
N ARG A 918 -19.33 10.85 -32.99
CA ARG A 918 -20.36 11.35 -33.91
C ARG A 918 -20.26 10.64 -35.26
N THR A 919 -21.39 10.44 -35.93
CA THR A 919 -21.47 9.79 -37.25
C THR A 919 -22.27 10.66 -38.22
N TRP A 920 -21.83 10.68 -39.48
CA TRP A 920 -22.47 11.29 -40.64
C TRP A 920 -22.78 10.23 -41.69
N GLU A 921 -23.94 10.32 -42.34
CA GLU A 921 -24.28 9.53 -43.53
C GLU A 921 -24.02 10.38 -44.78
N LEU A 922 -22.96 10.06 -45.54
CA LEU A 922 -22.59 10.75 -46.76
C LEU A 922 -23.12 9.99 -47.98
N HIS A 923 -24.02 10.61 -48.74
CA HIS A 923 -24.46 10.13 -50.05
C HIS A 923 -23.70 10.85 -51.18
N VAL A 924 -23.02 10.08 -52.02
CA VAL A 924 -22.49 10.55 -53.31
C VAL A 924 -23.44 10.07 -54.41
N ILE A 925 -23.92 10.99 -55.25
CA ILE A 925 -25.02 10.76 -56.20
C ILE A 925 -24.44 10.55 -57.62
N ASP A 926 -24.96 9.53 -58.30
CA ASP A 926 -24.65 9.10 -59.67
C ASP A 926 -25.01 10.19 -60.72
N VAL A 927 -24.05 10.66 -61.52
CA VAL A 927 -24.20 11.77 -62.48
C VAL A 927 -23.89 11.32 -63.91
N ASN A 928 -24.93 10.97 -64.66
CA ASN A 928 -24.84 10.40 -66.01
C ASN A 928 -23.95 11.20 -67.00
N ARG A 929 -22.86 10.59 -67.42
CA ARG A 929 -21.90 11.06 -68.43
C ARG A 929 -22.33 10.57 -69.82
N PRO A 930 -22.34 11.44 -70.86
CA PRO A 930 -22.83 11.05 -72.18
C PRO A 930 -21.91 10.04 -72.90
N PRO A 931 -22.46 9.15 -73.74
CA PRO A 931 -21.70 8.07 -74.38
C PRO A 931 -20.70 8.57 -75.42
N VAL A 932 -19.56 7.91 -75.52
CA VAL A 932 -18.44 8.32 -76.39
C VAL A 932 -18.25 7.34 -77.56
N ILE A 933 -18.22 7.88 -78.78
CA ILE A 933 -17.85 7.11 -79.98
C ILE A 933 -16.31 6.97 -80.00
N ILE A 934 -15.82 5.74 -79.83
CA ILE A 934 -14.38 5.42 -79.75
C ILE A 934 -13.77 4.99 -81.08
N ASP A 935 -14.56 4.39 -81.98
CA ASP A 935 -14.11 4.03 -83.34
C ASP A 935 -15.26 4.08 -84.35
N ARG A 936 -14.93 4.29 -85.63
CA ARG A 936 -15.89 4.24 -86.75
C ARG A 936 -15.22 3.73 -88.04
N SER A 937 -15.88 2.78 -88.69
CA SER A 937 -15.43 2.16 -89.94
C SER A 937 -16.52 2.24 -91.01
N PRO A 938 -16.21 2.35 -92.32
CA PRO A 938 -14.91 2.67 -92.90
C PRO A 938 -14.47 4.10 -92.58
N SER A 939 -13.17 4.37 -92.62
CA SER A 939 -12.64 5.74 -92.57
C SER A 939 -12.76 6.49 -93.90
N SER A 940 -12.99 5.78 -95.01
CA SER A 940 -13.22 6.33 -96.35
C SER A 940 -14.70 6.23 -96.74
N SER A 941 -15.20 7.24 -97.45
CA SER A 941 -16.62 7.32 -97.85
C SER A 941 -16.81 7.20 -99.37
N ARG A 942 -16.10 6.26 -99.99
CA ARG A 942 -16.21 5.95 -101.44
C ARG A 942 -16.55 4.49 -101.65
N MET A 943 -17.71 4.22 -102.24
CA MET A 943 -18.18 2.85 -102.53
C MET A 943 -18.19 2.61 -104.04
N VAL A 944 -17.70 1.45 -104.48
CA VAL A 944 -17.66 1.09 -105.90
C VAL A 944 -19.06 0.70 -106.40
N VAL A 945 -19.42 1.10 -107.61
CA VAL A 945 -20.72 0.75 -108.20
C VAL A 945 -20.88 -0.77 -108.34
N ASN A 946 -21.97 -1.29 -107.75
CA ASN A 946 -22.36 -2.70 -107.60
C ASN A 946 -21.76 -3.47 -106.41
N ASP A 947 -21.00 -2.81 -105.52
CA ASP A 947 -20.58 -3.40 -104.25
C ASP A 947 -21.54 -3.04 -103.08
N SER A 948 -21.30 -3.63 -101.90
CA SER A 948 -22.03 -3.34 -100.66
C SER A 948 -21.08 -3.15 -99.48
N MET A 949 -21.25 -2.06 -98.73
CA MET A 949 -20.28 -1.60 -97.73
C MET A 949 -20.92 -1.55 -96.34
N GLU A 950 -20.31 -2.23 -95.37
CA GLU A 950 -20.70 -2.14 -93.97
C GLU A 950 -20.11 -0.89 -93.32
N PHE A 951 -20.95 -0.12 -92.66
CA PHE A 951 -20.59 1.00 -91.81
C PHE A 951 -20.78 0.57 -90.36
N SER A 952 -19.84 0.86 -89.47
CA SER A 952 -19.91 0.53 -88.06
C SER A 952 -19.40 1.65 -87.16
N VAL A 953 -19.91 1.68 -85.94
CA VAL A 953 -19.47 2.54 -84.84
C VAL A 953 -19.28 1.66 -83.62
N SER A 954 -18.13 1.79 -82.98
CA SER A 954 -17.94 1.34 -81.61
C SER A 954 -18.08 2.55 -80.70
N ALA A 955 -19.00 2.46 -79.75
CA ALA A 955 -19.18 3.46 -78.70
C ALA A 955 -19.19 2.76 -77.34
N VAL A 956 -18.75 3.49 -76.32
CA VAL A 956 -18.71 3.05 -74.92
C VAL A 956 -19.37 4.12 -74.08
N ASP A 957 -20.19 3.69 -73.14
CA ASP A 957 -20.74 4.56 -72.11
C ASP A 957 -19.79 4.60 -70.90
N PRO A 958 -19.45 5.77 -70.35
CA PRO A 958 -18.59 5.85 -69.15
C PRO A 958 -19.20 5.17 -67.92
N ASP A 959 -20.53 5.19 -67.78
CA ASP A 959 -21.28 4.66 -66.64
C ASP A 959 -21.78 3.21 -66.89
N GLY A 960 -21.55 2.70 -68.10
CA GLY A 960 -21.93 1.35 -68.53
C GLY A 960 -23.37 1.22 -69.01
N ASP A 961 -24.06 2.33 -69.27
CA ASP A 961 -25.47 2.35 -69.70
C ASP A 961 -25.71 1.71 -71.09
N ILE A 962 -26.97 1.32 -71.35
CA ILE A 962 -27.33 0.46 -72.48
C ILE A 962 -27.51 1.28 -73.77
N LEU A 963 -26.42 1.39 -74.52
CA LEU A 963 -26.35 2.14 -75.78
C LEU A 963 -27.37 1.72 -76.85
N VAL A 964 -28.20 2.67 -77.29
CA VAL A 964 -29.15 2.55 -78.40
C VAL A 964 -28.59 3.24 -79.65
N TYR A 965 -28.58 2.55 -80.79
CA TYR A 965 -27.96 3.02 -82.04
C TYR A 965 -29.04 3.34 -83.09
N THR A 966 -29.24 4.63 -83.39
CA THR A 966 -30.23 5.09 -84.37
C THR A 966 -29.56 5.53 -85.67
N TRP A 967 -29.64 4.70 -86.71
CA TRP A 967 -29.08 4.99 -88.05
C TRP A 967 -30.06 5.80 -88.92
N ARG A 968 -29.54 6.76 -89.70
CA ARG A 968 -30.33 7.62 -90.60
C ARG A 968 -29.65 7.82 -91.95
N SER A 969 -30.44 7.81 -93.03
CA SER A 969 -30.05 8.03 -94.43
C SER A 969 -30.68 9.32 -94.95
N ASN A 970 -29.88 10.32 -95.30
CA ASN A 970 -30.34 11.67 -95.72
C ASN A 970 -31.39 12.27 -94.76
N GLY A 971 -31.27 11.97 -93.46
CA GLY A 971 -32.19 12.41 -92.40
C GLY A 971 -33.40 11.50 -92.14
N ALA A 972 -33.72 10.56 -93.04
CA ALA A 972 -34.77 9.56 -92.81
C ALA A 972 -34.23 8.39 -91.98
N GLU A 973 -35.04 7.87 -91.05
CA GLU A 973 -34.61 6.82 -90.12
C GLU A 973 -34.62 5.42 -90.74
N LEU A 974 -33.61 4.62 -90.37
CA LEU A 974 -33.39 3.26 -90.86
C LEU A 974 -33.76 2.26 -89.77
N SER A 975 -34.51 1.21 -90.11
CA SER A 975 -35.01 0.21 -89.15
C SER A 975 -33.93 -0.80 -88.72
N VAL A 976 -32.81 -0.31 -88.20
CA VAL A 976 -31.68 -1.08 -87.67
C VAL A 976 -31.23 -0.43 -86.36
N ASN A 977 -31.26 -1.20 -85.28
CA ASN A 977 -30.66 -0.85 -83.99
C ASN A 977 -29.49 -1.80 -83.73
N GLY A 978 -28.27 -1.26 -83.68
CA GLY A 978 -27.02 -2.00 -83.50
C GLY A 978 -25.81 -1.22 -84.01
N GLY A 979 -24.61 -1.65 -83.60
CA GLY A 979 -23.35 -0.96 -83.91
C GLY A 979 -22.90 -0.98 -85.38
N SER A 980 -23.61 -1.67 -86.29
CA SER A 980 -23.33 -1.60 -87.73
C SER A 980 -24.58 -1.55 -88.61
N PHE A 981 -24.42 -0.99 -89.80
CA PHE A 981 -25.42 -0.87 -90.86
C PHE A 981 -24.79 -1.19 -92.21
N MET A 982 -25.40 -2.11 -92.96
CA MET A 982 -24.85 -2.62 -94.22
C MET A 982 -25.53 -1.95 -95.42
N LEU A 983 -24.80 -1.06 -96.10
CA LEU A 983 -25.30 -0.23 -97.20
C LEU A 983 -25.22 -0.97 -98.53
N ASN A 984 -26.37 -1.14 -99.19
CA ASN A 984 -26.45 -1.73 -100.53
C ASN A 984 -27.10 -0.75 -101.52
N ARG A 985 -26.43 -0.50 -102.67
CA ARG A 985 -26.89 0.48 -103.68
C ARG A 985 -28.29 0.20 -104.23
N SER A 986 -28.73 -1.06 -104.25
CA SER A 986 -30.05 -1.44 -104.78
C SER A 986 -31.24 -0.81 -104.04
N LEU A 987 -31.03 -0.31 -102.82
CA LEU A 987 -32.05 0.34 -101.99
C LEU A 987 -32.26 1.84 -102.31
N PHE A 988 -31.33 2.49 -103.01
CA PHE A 988 -31.26 3.97 -103.08
C PHE A 988 -31.26 4.59 -104.50
N GLY A 989 -31.23 3.79 -105.57
CA GLY A 989 -31.50 4.25 -106.95
C GLY A 989 -30.36 5.03 -107.63
N GLU A 990 -30.71 5.96 -108.52
CA GLU A 990 -29.77 6.83 -109.24
C GLU A 990 -29.43 8.08 -108.43
N MET A 991 -28.57 7.93 -107.42
CA MET A 991 -27.93 9.03 -106.70
C MET A 991 -26.40 8.94 -106.81
N ASP A 992 -25.73 10.09 -106.84
CA ASP A 992 -24.27 10.21 -106.89
C ASP A 992 -23.62 10.20 -105.48
N SER A 993 -24.37 10.59 -104.45
CA SER A 993 -23.95 10.45 -103.05
C SER A 993 -25.11 10.30 -102.04
N LEU A 994 -24.78 9.95 -100.80
CA LEU A 994 -25.68 9.72 -99.67
C LEU A 994 -25.01 10.18 -98.36
N ILE A 995 -25.72 10.93 -97.51
CA ILE A 995 -25.30 11.11 -96.10
C ILE A 995 -25.89 9.98 -95.26
N LEU A 996 -25.01 9.15 -94.69
CA LEU A 996 -25.36 8.17 -93.67
C LEU A 996 -24.88 8.69 -92.30
N SER A 997 -25.74 8.71 -91.30
CA SER A 997 -25.38 9.08 -89.93
C SER A 997 -25.91 8.07 -88.92
N VAL A 998 -25.29 8.06 -87.74
CA VAL A 998 -25.79 7.34 -86.57
C VAL A 998 -25.72 8.24 -85.34
N ARG A 999 -26.75 8.16 -84.50
CA ARG A 999 -26.77 8.73 -83.15
C ARG A 999 -26.78 7.56 -82.16
N VAL A 1000 -25.92 7.65 -81.16
CA VAL A 1000 -25.83 6.70 -80.05
C VAL A 1000 -26.33 7.41 -78.80
N GLU A 1001 -27.26 6.79 -78.08
CA GLU A 1001 -27.94 7.38 -76.91
C GLU A 1001 -27.87 6.40 -75.73
N ASP A 1002 -27.65 6.90 -74.52
CA ASP A 1002 -27.57 6.12 -73.27
C ASP A 1002 -28.95 5.67 -72.76
N GLY A 1003 -29.98 6.51 -72.96
CA GLY A 1003 -31.33 6.33 -72.45
C GLY A 1003 -31.67 7.22 -71.24
N ARG A 1004 -30.67 7.85 -70.61
CA ARG A 1004 -30.85 8.83 -69.51
C ARG A 1004 -30.79 10.29 -69.98
N GLY A 1005 -30.14 10.59 -71.10
CA GLY A 1005 -30.22 11.89 -71.78
C GLY A 1005 -29.01 12.28 -72.63
N GLY A 1006 -27.88 11.61 -72.48
CA GLY A 1006 -26.67 11.85 -73.26
C GLY A 1006 -26.73 11.22 -74.66
N ALA A 1007 -25.98 11.80 -75.59
CA ALA A 1007 -25.86 11.25 -76.93
C ALA A 1007 -24.60 11.71 -77.67
N ALA A 1008 -23.94 10.77 -78.35
CA ALA A 1008 -22.97 11.07 -79.40
C ALA A 1008 -23.57 10.84 -80.79
N SER A 1009 -22.95 11.42 -81.82
CA SER A 1009 -23.34 11.12 -83.21
C SER A 1009 -22.17 11.28 -84.18
N THR A 1010 -22.22 10.56 -85.30
CA THR A 1010 -21.24 10.67 -86.37
C THR A 1010 -21.88 10.45 -87.74
N SER A 1011 -21.19 10.84 -88.81
CA SER A 1011 -21.70 10.71 -90.17
C SER A 1011 -20.61 10.53 -91.24
N TRP A 1012 -21.05 10.01 -92.38
CA TRP A 1012 -20.31 9.80 -93.61
C TRP A 1012 -21.06 10.42 -94.78
N ASN A 1013 -20.34 11.02 -95.73
CA ASN A 1013 -20.86 11.42 -97.04
C ASN A 1013 -20.36 10.44 -98.10
N VAL A 1014 -21.17 9.42 -98.40
CA VAL A 1014 -20.83 8.28 -99.25
C VAL A 1014 -20.98 8.66 -100.72
N GLU A 1015 -19.87 8.76 -101.45
CA GLU A 1015 -19.81 8.94 -102.90
C GLU A 1015 -19.79 7.57 -103.61
N PHE A 1016 -20.49 7.43 -104.74
CA PHE A 1016 -20.45 6.20 -105.55
C PHE A 1016 -19.54 6.34 -106.79
N VAL A 1017 -18.62 5.39 -107.03
CA VAL A 1017 -17.59 5.50 -108.10
C VAL A 1017 -17.45 4.25 -108.98
N THR A 1018 -17.22 4.44 -110.29
CA THR A 1018 -17.07 3.35 -111.28
C THR A 1018 -15.60 2.99 -111.49
N ASP A 1019 -15.26 1.69 -111.46
CA ASP A 1019 -13.87 1.20 -111.46
C ASP A 1019 -13.17 1.23 -112.84
N THR A 1020 -11.92 1.69 -112.85
CA THR A 1020 -10.90 1.47 -113.91
C THR A 1020 -9.47 1.57 -113.32
N PRO A 1021 -8.56 0.60 -113.53
CA PRO A 1021 -7.29 0.52 -112.77
C PRO A 1021 -6.01 1.01 -113.49
N PRO A 1022 -5.04 1.60 -112.76
CA PRO A 1022 -3.62 1.72 -113.16
C PRO A 1022 -2.62 1.04 -112.18
N VAL A 1023 -1.31 1.19 -112.41
CA VAL A 1023 -0.21 0.30 -111.93
C VAL A 1023 0.74 0.93 -110.87
N GLN A 1024 1.52 0.06 -110.18
CA GLN A 1024 2.39 0.26 -108.99
C GLN A 1024 3.62 1.22 -109.05
N SER A 1025 4.18 1.44 -107.84
CA SER A 1025 5.61 1.66 -107.45
C SER A 1025 6.07 3.12 -107.19
N GLY A 1026 7.02 3.42 -106.26
CA GLY A 1026 7.68 2.59 -105.22
C GLY A 1026 8.88 3.31 -104.51
N ASN A 1027 9.42 2.73 -103.41
CA ASN A 1027 10.62 3.15 -102.61
C ASN A 1027 10.54 4.50 -101.83
N GLY A 1028 11.32 4.79 -100.76
CA GLY A 1028 12.16 3.93 -99.87
C GLY A 1028 13.36 4.64 -99.15
N THR A 1029 13.49 4.46 -97.81
CA THR A 1029 14.67 4.76 -96.91
C THR A 1029 15.08 6.24 -96.64
N GLY A 1030 15.72 6.65 -95.51
CA GLY A 1030 16.12 5.98 -94.24
C GLY A 1030 17.05 6.83 -93.29
N SER A 1031 17.44 6.31 -92.10
CA SER A 1031 18.43 6.81 -91.07
C SER A 1031 18.12 8.09 -90.24
N GLY A 1032 18.57 8.31 -88.98
CA GLY A 1032 19.29 7.46 -87.98
C GLY A 1032 19.73 8.16 -86.65
N GLU A 1033 20.02 7.37 -85.59
CA GLU A 1033 20.85 7.58 -84.34
C GLU A 1033 20.48 8.55 -83.15
N ILE A 1034 20.10 7.97 -81.98
CA ILE A 1034 20.78 7.89 -80.62
C ILE A 1034 21.44 9.19 -80.04
N PRO A 1035 21.31 9.61 -78.72
CA PRO A 1035 21.41 8.80 -77.47
C PRO A 1035 20.47 9.16 -76.26
N ASN A 1036 20.58 8.42 -75.13
CA ASN A 1036 20.28 8.88 -73.75
C ASN A 1036 20.85 7.94 -72.65
N GLU A 1037 21.04 8.46 -71.42
CA GLU A 1037 21.30 7.73 -70.14
C GLU A 1037 19.99 7.77 -69.28
N GLY A 1038 19.69 7.00 -68.22
CA GLY A 1038 20.46 6.44 -67.09
C GLY A 1038 20.18 7.29 -65.83
N LYS A 1039 19.62 6.82 -64.69
CA LYS A 1039 19.36 5.46 -64.12
C LYS A 1039 18.04 5.46 -63.30
N ASP A 1040 17.54 4.29 -62.86
CA ASP A 1040 17.58 3.85 -61.44
C ASP A 1040 16.94 2.44 -61.24
N GLU A 1041 17.08 1.85 -60.04
CA GLU A 1041 16.71 0.46 -59.74
C GLU A 1041 15.48 0.34 -58.82
N GLY A 1042 14.66 -0.70 -59.03
CA GLY A 1042 13.53 -1.07 -58.17
C GLY A 1042 12.85 -2.33 -58.67
N GLY A 1043 12.67 -3.33 -57.80
CA GLY A 1043 12.14 -4.66 -58.18
C GLY A 1043 10.66 -4.86 -57.83
N GLY A 1044 10.00 -5.76 -58.55
CA GLY A 1044 8.63 -6.21 -58.26
C GLY A 1044 8.23 -7.40 -59.11
N ALA A 1045 7.66 -8.44 -58.49
CA ALA A 1045 7.24 -9.68 -59.18
C ALA A 1045 5.73 -9.68 -59.48
N VAL A 1046 5.32 -10.43 -60.50
CA VAL A 1046 3.94 -10.44 -61.03
C VAL A 1046 3.00 -11.30 -60.17
N PHE A 1047 1.83 -10.74 -59.82
CA PHE A 1047 0.62 -11.49 -59.43
C PHE A 1047 -0.63 -10.90 -60.13
N PRO A 1048 -1.70 -11.70 -60.34
CA PRO A 1048 -2.89 -11.30 -61.12
C PRO A 1048 -4.05 -10.79 -60.24
N ILE A 1049 -5.13 -10.34 -60.91
CA ILE A 1049 -6.27 -9.61 -60.32
C ILE A 1049 -7.57 -10.44 -60.29
N ILE A 1050 -8.24 -10.41 -59.12
CA ILE A 1050 -9.69 -10.51 -58.81
C ILE A 1050 -10.53 -11.70 -59.36
N ALA A 1051 -11.18 -12.45 -58.45
CA ALA A 1051 -12.67 -12.51 -58.33
C ALA A 1051 -13.21 -13.52 -57.26
N ALA A 1052 -14.00 -13.00 -56.29
CA ALA A 1052 -15.33 -13.50 -55.83
C ALA A 1052 -15.51 -14.96 -55.27
N VAL A 1053 -16.41 -15.29 -54.32
CA VAL A 1053 -17.40 -14.54 -53.51
C VAL A 1053 -17.91 -15.39 -52.30
N LEU A 1054 -18.38 -14.75 -51.21
CA LEU A 1054 -19.16 -15.20 -50.01
C LEU A 1054 -18.96 -16.65 -49.44
N THR A 1055 -18.63 -16.88 -48.16
CA THR A 1055 -19.24 -16.48 -46.86
C THR A 1055 -20.54 -17.23 -46.49
N VAL A 1056 -20.57 -17.94 -45.34
CA VAL A 1056 -21.70 -18.04 -44.37
C VAL A 1056 -21.39 -18.95 -43.14
N LEU A 1057 -21.43 -18.34 -41.94
CA LEU A 1057 -21.90 -18.81 -40.61
C LEU A 1057 -21.37 -20.08 -39.86
N LEU A 1058 -20.77 -19.80 -38.68
CA LEU A 1058 -21.16 -20.25 -37.30
C LEU A 1058 -20.71 -21.58 -36.64
N ILE A 1059 -20.33 -21.41 -35.35
CA ILE A 1059 -20.62 -22.23 -34.13
C ILE A 1059 -19.88 -23.58 -33.92
N ALA A 1060 -18.77 -23.48 -33.20
CA ALA A 1060 -18.51 -23.95 -31.82
C ALA A 1060 -18.79 -25.40 -31.32
N ALA A 1061 -17.98 -25.75 -30.32
CA ALA A 1061 -18.15 -26.77 -29.25
C ALA A 1061 -18.21 -28.26 -29.61
N GLY A 1062 -17.33 -29.06 -28.99
CA GLY A 1062 -17.42 -30.52 -29.03
C GLY A 1062 -16.16 -31.27 -28.55
N LEU A 1063 -16.22 -31.77 -27.31
CA LEU A 1063 -15.52 -32.95 -26.75
C LEU A 1063 -14.53 -33.70 -27.68
N VAL A 1064 -13.25 -33.89 -27.31
CA VAL A 1064 -12.80 -34.92 -26.34
C VAL A 1064 -13.37 -36.33 -26.62
N PHE A 1065 -12.48 -37.33 -26.74
CA PHE A 1065 -12.74 -38.78 -26.94
C PHE A 1065 -13.19 -39.29 -28.34
N TYR A 1066 -12.28 -39.29 -29.33
CA TYR A 1066 -12.08 -40.37 -30.35
C TYR A 1066 -10.83 -40.04 -31.21
N ILE A 1067 -9.88 -40.91 -31.57
CA ILE A 1067 -9.66 -42.36 -31.34
C ILE A 1067 -8.18 -42.61 -30.95
N ALA A 1068 -7.89 -42.86 -29.67
CA ALA A 1068 -6.58 -43.39 -29.24
C ALA A 1068 -6.63 -44.92 -29.13
N ARG A 1069 -6.71 -45.66 -30.26
CA ARG A 1069 -6.94 -47.12 -30.19
C ARG A 1069 -6.39 -47.97 -31.36
N ARG A 1070 -5.08 -48.30 -31.32
CA ARG A 1070 -4.56 -49.70 -31.19
C ARG A 1070 -3.08 -49.90 -31.58
N ARG A 1071 -2.30 -50.45 -30.62
CA ARG A 1071 -1.35 -51.61 -30.77
C ARG A 1071 -0.07 -51.39 -31.64
N LYS A 1072 1.06 -52.10 -31.46
CA LYS A 1072 1.44 -53.25 -30.58
C LYS A 1072 2.97 -53.43 -30.52
N ILE A 1073 3.48 -54.12 -29.47
CA ILE A 1073 4.79 -54.84 -29.37
C ILE A 1073 6.06 -53.95 -29.35
N GLY A 1074 7.06 -54.15 -28.47
CA GLY A 1074 7.17 -55.02 -27.27
C GLY A 1074 8.60 -55.56 -27.00
N ASN A 1075 8.87 -55.96 -25.74
CA ASN A 1075 10.01 -56.79 -25.24
C ASN A 1075 11.45 -56.22 -25.38
N THR A 1076 12.45 -56.46 -24.52
CA THR A 1076 12.67 -57.08 -23.16
C THR A 1076 14.07 -56.55 -22.66
N VAL A 1077 14.80 -56.96 -21.58
CA VAL A 1077 14.85 -58.14 -20.68
C VAL A 1077 15.64 -57.81 -19.38
N GLU A 1078 15.39 -58.50 -18.25
CA GLU A 1078 16.24 -58.71 -17.01
C GLU A 1078 16.86 -57.48 -16.27
N GLU A 1079 17.24 -57.47 -14.97
CA GLU A 1079 17.21 -58.38 -13.79
C GLU A 1079 17.36 -57.49 -12.51
N GLY A 1080 16.94 -57.80 -11.27
CA GLY A 1080 16.16 -58.92 -10.70
C GLY A 1080 16.06 -58.83 -9.15
N GLN A 1081 15.19 -59.66 -8.53
CA GLN A 1081 15.02 -59.97 -7.07
C GLN A 1081 14.51 -58.82 -6.15
N GLU A 1082 13.33 -58.92 -5.50
CA GLU A 1082 12.90 -59.75 -4.33
C GLU A 1082 13.41 -59.20 -2.97
N SER A 1083 12.64 -59.17 -1.87
CA SER A 1083 11.43 -59.95 -1.51
C SER A 1083 10.27 -59.15 -0.89
N ASP A 1084 9.13 -59.82 -0.69
CA ASP A 1084 7.85 -59.31 -0.17
C ASP A 1084 7.82 -59.07 1.36
N ASP A 1085 6.82 -58.30 1.83
CA ASP A 1085 5.81 -58.80 2.78
C ASP A 1085 4.53 -57.89 2.80
N ASP A 1086 3.43 -58.38 3.39
CA ASP A 1086 2.04 -57.95 3.13
C ASP A 1086 1.56 -56.57 3.69
N ILE A 1087 0.51 -56.03 3.06
CA ILE A 1087 -0.30 -54.89 3.56
C ILE A 1087 -1.70 -55.39 3.95
N SER A 1088 -2.18 -55.09 5.17
CA SER A 1088 -3.60 -55.29 5.53
C SER A 1088 -4.12 -54.42 6.70
N SER A 1089 -4.04 -53.09 6.57
CA SER A 1089 -4.93 -52.13 7.26
C SER A 1089 -4.87 -50.76 6.59
#